data_AF-A0A0R3X3D3-F1
#
_entry.id   AF-A0A0R3X3D3-F1
#
_cell.length_a   1.000
_cell.length_b   1.000
_cell.length_c   1.000
_cell.angle_alpha   90.00
_cell.angle_beta   90.00
_cell.angle_gamma   90.00
#
_symmetry.space_group_name_H-M   'P 1'
#
loop_
_entity.id
_entity.type
_entity.pdbx_description
1 polymer ?
#
loop_
_entity_poly.entity_id
_entity_poly.type
_entity_poly.pdbx_seq_one_letter_code
_entity_poly.pdbx_strand_id
1 'polypeptide(L)'
;MDWIGDSSEYLVIGGQNRTISLYSYEGCQLKPLVEESSWILSTAKHPRDKCLVIGCQDGTIRSLRYSLPIVHSFFRDRYAFREMLTDVVIQHLLTEQRAEVFQGKLVVFLFLLKESGVLNFAWNQINNNLLCYCSNDTLFVVVDDYVFHQQPLEGIVISFYGASVYCISKQTVRCVEVQLSQAMYYYLNAGHLREAHRIACLGVAESDWRELGKAALLSMDFQVAQSAFIQLGDYFYLTYVQQLSERQRRGAAQEPASEVTPTVTLLIEAELACFQGNYNEAVMAFKKANHLDRILCLYMDLRKFTEAKEALALAAGDCRAYFDQQSRDTPRFLLTKHAEWARTIKDHRTAALMFIEAADFASAVELAAEHGWVDVLLEISRKIDKGDRISLELCAKNLAHLGEYAFAADCYARMGDIDSQVDILIKAGKWDELLSLVQEHPDFTRKAYLPYAQWLAENDSFEEAQAAFAQAGLAREAFKFLEELASCAVFESRFDDASSYYWKLSRQCAEVAKNTDDIRAKRDCLKRFEEFSKLADLYYVYNNIHQYMNDPFVVHRPETYLNMARHILCTLAKNSWILQGFKLARCAFDRLQTLHIKEPLRQLVEMQSLAIRATPLQDSETVNIACYRCSNATSTLQNDNCCISCKAPFTYSFLSFDVLPLVEFVPDAELTEEEVTECIQSDPAAHLAGQLSGPSYDDKASSCGRDAFAVKLANFNLGSDQYQPVVLDAETLRMIPPSEIIILEPGYPLRKQFFKNVLPKIGVTFCKSCKKVNHKTSTF
;
A
#
# COMPACT_ATOMS: atom_id res chain seq x y z
N MET A 1 72.19 25.24 -52.07
CA MET A 1 72.95 24.83 -50.86
C MET A 1 74.38 24.63 -51.29
N ASP A 2 75.34 25.23 -50.58
CA ASP A 2 76.77 25.11 -50.91
C ASP A 2 77.63 25.22 -49.64
N TRP A 3 78.80 24.59 -49.64
CA TRP A 3 79.73 24.59 -48.51
C TRP A 3 80.73 25.74 -48.65
N ILE A 4 80.87 26.53 -47.58
CA ILE A 4 81.75 27.70 -47.52
C ILE A 4 82.75 27.63 -46.36
N GLY A 5 83.82 28.42 -46.45
CA GLY A 5 84.98 28.36 -45.53
C GLY A 5 86.22 27.74 -46.19
N ASP A 6 87.39 27.95 -45.58
CA ASP A 6 88.68 27.49 -46.12
C ASP A 6 88.79 25.95 -46.08
N SER A 7 88.10 25.34 -45.12
CA SER A 7 87.99 23.91 -44.80
C SER A 7 86.57 23.35 -45.00
N SER A 8 85.66 24.10 -45.63
CA SER A 8 84.24 23.72 -45.83
C SER A 8 83.45 23.51 -44.52
N GLU A 9 83.75 24.30 -43.49
CA GLU A 9 83.14 24.20 -42.14
C GLU A 9 81.68 24.70 -42.06
N TYR A 10 81.25 25.51 -43.01
CA TYR A 10 79.94 26.15 -42.96
C TYR A 10 79.08 25.75 -44.14
N LEU A 11 77.79 25.59 -43.87
CA LEU A 11 76.82 25.29 -44.90
C LEU A 11 75.94 26.51 -45.16
N VAL A 12 75.79 26.87 -46.42
CA VAL A 12 74.85 27.93 -46.81
C VAL A 12 73.62 27.31 -47.45
N ILE A 13 72.46 27.66 -46.91
CA ILE A 13 71.16 27.26 -47.45
C ILE A 13 70.37 28.52 -47.76
N GLY A 14 69.96 28.64 -49.02
CA GLY A 14 68.98 29.62 -49.48
C GLY A 14 67.87 28.92 -50.23
N GLY A 15 66.65 29.44 -50.14
CA GLY A 15 65.49 28.83 -50.79
C GLY A 15 64.29 29.77 -50.91
N GLN A 16 63.09 29.18 -50.88
CA GLN A 16 61.81 29.89 -51.03
C GLN A 16 61.49 30.86 -49.89
N ASN A 17 62.17 30.70 -48.74
CA ASN A 17 62.11 31.65 -47.63
C ASN A 17 62.77 32.99 -47.95
N ARG A 18 63.34 33.17 -49.16
CA ARG A 18 64.00 34.39 -49.63
C ARG A 18 65.23 34.79 -48.82
N THR A 19 65.69 33.93 -47.92
CA THR A 19 66.83 34.20 -47.06
C THR A 19 67.91 33.16 -47.28
N ILE A 20 69.17 33.63 -47.24
CA ILE A 20 70.34 32.77 -47.17
C ILE A 20 70.77 32.73 -45.73
N SER A 21 70.76 31.53 -45.14
CA SER A 21 71.21 31.30 -43.78
C SER A 21 72.47 30.45 -43.77
N LEU A 22 73.38 30.83 -42.87
CA LEU A 22 74.59 30.09 -42.54
C LEU A 22 74.25 29.06 -41.46
N TYR A 23 74.65 27.82 -41.69
CA TYR A 23 74.50 26.69 -40.79
C TYR A 23 75.88 26.14 -40.41
N SER A 24 75.98 25.58 -39.21
CA SER A 24 77.13 24.77 -38.81
C SER A 24 77.14 23.43 -39.55
N TYR A 25 78.29 22.75 -39.53
CA TYR A 25 78.39 21.35 -39.98
C TYR A 25 77.40 20.41 -39.28
N GLU A 26 77.00 20.72 -38.04
CA GLU A 26 76.02 19.96 -37.25
C GLU A 26 74.55 20.32 -37.57
N GLY A 27 74.31 21.26 -38.49
CA GLY A 27 72.95 21.66 -38.90
C GLY A 27 72.29 22.74 -38.03
N CYS A 28 73.02 23.34 -37.09
CA CYS A 28 72.53 24.47 -36.29
C CYS A 28 72.57 25.77 -37.12
N GLN A 29 71.46 26.51 -37.19
CA GLN A 29 71.41 27.80 -37.87
C GLN A 29 72.20 28.84 -37.06
N LEU A 30 73.22 29.45 -37.67
CA LEU A 30 74.09 30.42 -37.01
C LEU A 30 73.58 31.85 -37.21
N LYS A 31 73.38 32.22 -38.48
CA LYS A 31 72.99 33.59 -38.83
C LYS A 31 72.39 33.66 -40.24
N PRO A 32 71.33 34.45 -40.47
CA PRO A 32 70.93 34.85 -41.81
C PRO A 32 71.96 35.82 -42.41
N LEU A 33 72.53 35.49 -43.58
CA LEU A 33 73.51 36.31 -44.28
C LEU A 33 72.84 37.46 -45.04
N VAL A 34 71.78 37.16 -45.81
CA VAL A 34 71.05 38.14 -46.64
C VAL A 34 69.60 37.69 -46.82
N GLU A 35 68.69 38.67 -46.88
CA GLU A 35 67.32 38.50 -47.35
C GLU A 35 67.15 39.20 -48.70
N GLU A 36 66.61 38.50 -49.69
CA GLU A 36 66.35 39.02 -51.04
C GLU A 36 64.84 39.20 -51.28
N SER A 37 64.46 39.96 -52.30
CA SER A 37 63.05 40.19 -52.64
C SER A 37 62.37 38.97 -53.29
N SER A 38 63.15 38.08 -53.90
CA SER A 38 62.67 36.92 -54.67
C SER A 38 63.30 35.60 -54.19
N TRP A 39 62.76 34.47 -54.63
CA TRP A 39 63.25 33.15 -54.23
C TRP A 39 64.66 32.89 -54.76
N ILE A 40 65.47 32.26 -53.93
CA ILE A 40 66.86 31.94 -54.25
C ILE A 40 66.87 30.52 -54.80
N LEU A 41 67.21 30.37 -56.08
CA LEU A 41 67.18 29.11 -56.81
C LEU A 41 68.53 28.38 -56.78
N SER A 42 69.63 29.13 -56.81
CA SER A 42 70.97 28.57 -56.83
C SER A 42 71.96 29.40 -56.02
N THR A 43 72.96 28.74 -55.47
CA THR A 43 74.03 29.33 -54.66
C THR A 43 75.35 28.68 -55.05
N ALA A 44 76.39 29.46 -55.34
CA ALA A 44 77.71 28.95 -55.71
C ALA A 44 78.84 29.76 -55.06
N LYS A 45 79.80 29.09 -54.43
CA LYS A 45 80.99 29.68 -53.81
C LYS A 45 82.02 30.12 -54.86
N HIS A 46 82.65 31.27 -54.63
CA HIS A 46 83.82 31.69 -55.41
C HIS A 46 85.06 30.86 -55.01
N PRO A 47 85.84 30.33 -55.96
CA PRO A 47 86.91 29.36 -55.67
C PRO A 47 88.10 29.91 -54.86
N ARG A 48 88.31 31.23 -54.83
CA ARG A 48 89.47 31.86 -54.15
C ARG A 48 89.14 32.96 -53.15
N ASP A 49 87.97 33.59 -53.27
CA ASP A 49 87.60 34.72 -52.41
C ASP A 49 86.44 34.32 -51.51
N LYS A 50 86.30 34.99 -50.37
CA LYS A 50 85.16 34.82 -49.44
C LYS A 50 83.89 35.48 -49.99
N CYS A 51 83.51 35.07 -51.19
CA CYS A 51 82.36 35.56 -51.93
C CYS A 51 81.45 34.37 -52.32
N LEU A 52 80.14 34.58 -52.20
CA LEU A 52 79.09 33.65 -52.59
C LEU A 52 78.25 34.33 -53.68
N VAL A 53 77.96 33.62 -54.76
CA VAL A 53 77.07 34.09 -55.84
C VAL A 53 75.71 33.42 -55.69
N ILE A 54 74.66 34.19 -55.86
CA ILE A 54 73.27 33.76 -55.69
C ILE A 54 72.48 34.06 -56.95
N GLY A 55 71.68 33.08 -57.39
CA GLY A 55 70.77 33.21 -58.52
C GLY A 55 69.32 33.24 -58.03
N CYS A 56 68.62 34.32 -58.33
CA CYS A 56 67.25 34.55 -57.93
C CYS A 56 66.25 34.20 -59.05
N GLN A 57 65.00 33.91 -58.68
CA GLN A 57 63.95 33.53 -59.62
C GLN A 57 63.58 34.65 -60.60
N ASP A 58 63.76 35.91 -60.21
CA ASP A 58 63.53 37.08 -61.07
C ASP A 58 64.63 37.30 -62.13
N GLY A 59 65.62 36.41 -62.20
CA GLY A 59 66.74 36.48 -63.13
C GLY A 59 67.91 37.33 -62.65
N THR A 60 67.85 37.89 -61.44
CA THR A 60 68.99 38.62 -60.86
C THR A 60 70.08 37.67 -60.35
N ILE A 61 71.33 38.04 -60.59
CA ILE A 61 72.51 37.36 -60.05
C ILE A 61 73.26 38.34 -59.16
N ARG A 62 73.51 37.97 -57.90
CA ARG A 62 74.17 38.83 -56.92
C ARG A 62 75.40 38.14 -56.32
N SER A 63 76.48 38.92 -56.13
CA SER A 63 77.67 38.47 -55.41
C SER A 63 77.68 39.05 -53.99
N LEU A 64 77.86 38.18 -53.00
CA LEU A 64 77.83 38.47 -51.56
C LEU A 64 79.19 38.13 -50.94
N ARG A 65 79.88 39.13 -50.39
CA ARG A 65 81.11 38.90 -49.62
C ARG A 65 80.72 38.61 -48.16
N TYR A 66 81.23 37.51 -47.59
CA TYR A 66 80.97 37.14 -46.20
C TYR A 66 82.25 37.25 -45.35
N SER A 67 82.11 37.73 -44.12
CA SER A 67 83.18 37.80 -43.11
C SER A 67 82.68 37.25 -41.78
N LEU A 68 83.46 36.37 -41.17
CA LEU A 68 83.18 35.82 -39.85
C LEU A 68 83.97 36.63 -38.81
N PRO A 69 83.34 37.13 -37.72
CA PRO A 69 84.04 37.83 -36.67
C PRO A 69 84.95 36.86 -35.90
N ILE A 70 86.19 37.27 -35.66
CA ILE A 70 87.12 36.53 -34.80
C ILE A 70 86.69 36.81 -33.35
N VAL A 71 86.42 35.76 -32.58
CA VAL A 71 86.04 35.87 -31.15
C VAL A 71 87.24 35.50 -30.29
N HIS A 72 87.78 36.48 -29.59
CA HIS A 72 88.82 36.30 -28.57
C HIS A 72 88.50 37.16 -27.35
N SER A 73 88.84 36.69 -26.15
CA SER A 73 88.75 37.46 -24.91
C SER A 73 89.91 37.12 -23.98
N PHE A 74 90.29 38.09 -23.15
CA PHE A 74 91.43 37.98 -22.27
C PHE A 74 90.99 38.35 -20.86
N PHE A 75 91.27 37.48 -19.89
CA PHE A 75 90.98 37.74 -18.49
C PHE A 75 92.14 37.28 -17.60
N ARG A 76 92.84 38.25 -16.99
CA ARG A 76 94.07 38.04 -16.21
C ARG A 76 95.10 37.23 -17.01
N ASP A 77 95.44 36.02 -16.59
CA ASP A 77 96.48 35.21 -17.21
C ASP A 77 95.92 34.16 -18.18
N ARG A 78 94.65 34.31 -18.58
CA ARG A 78 93.92 33.35 -19.39
C ARG A 78 93.42 34.00 -20.68
N TYR A 79 93.78 33.38 -21.80
CA TYR A 79 93.37 33.79 -23.13
C TYR A 79 92.33 32.81 -23.66
N ALA A 80 91.12 33.29 -23.87
CA ALA A 80 90.03 32.51 -24.44
C ALA A 80 89.89 32.88 -25.92
N PHE A 81 90.05 31.91 -26.81
CA PHE A 81 89.79 32.09 -28.24
C PHE A 81 88.86 30.98 -28.73
N ARG A 82 88.12 31.27 -29.79
CA ARG A 82 87.27 30.26 -30.41
C ARG A 82 88.12 29.38 -31.32
N GLU A 83 88.20 28.10 -31.00
CA GLU A 83 88.69 27.07 -31.91
C GLU A 83 87.44 26.43 -32.53
N MET A 84 87.34 26.36 -33.87
CA MET A 84 86.11 25.93 -34.56
C MET A 84 84.87 26.80 -34.27
N LEU A 85 83.68 26.21 -34.15
CA LEU A 85 82.38 26.88 -34.30
C LEU A 85 81.75 27.31 -32.97
N THR A 86 81.86 26.46 -31.94
CA THR A 86 81.34 26.69 -30.58
C THR A 86 82.38 26.47 -29.50
N ASP A 87 83.55 25.94 -29.86
CA ASP A 87 84.51 25.49 -28.87
C ASP A 87 85.36 26.68 -28.46
N VAL A 88 85.27 27.01 -27.18
CA VAL A 88 86.08 28.08 -26.60
C VAL A 88 87.26 27.43 -25.92
N VAL A 89 88.44 27.68 -26.45
CA VAL A 89 89.69 27.20 -25.88
C VAL A 89 90.25 28.28 -25.00
N ILE A 90 90.36 27.98 -23.71
CA ILE A 90 90.97 28.87 -22.73
C ILE A 90 92.39 28.35 -22.49
N GLN A 91 93.36 29.09 -23.00
CA GLN A 91 94.77 28.82 -22.78
C GLN A 91 95.26 29.66 -21.61
N HIS A 92 95.80 28.99 -20.58
CA HIS A 92 96.52 29.66 -19.52
C HIS A 92 97.89 30.09 -20.06
N LEU A 93 98.17 31.39 -20.07
CA LEU A 93 99.36 31.92 -20.73
C LEU A 93 100.66 31.62 -19.97
N LEU A 94 100.60 31.54 -18.63
CA LEU A 94 101.77 31.21 -17.81
C LEU A 94 102.10 29.71 -17.73
N THR A 95 101.10 28.81 -17.77
CA THR A 95 101.30 27.37 -17.59
C THR A 95 101.14 26.57 -18.88
N GLU A 96 100.80 27.25 -20.00
CA GLU A 96 100.47 26.68 -21.32
C GLU A 96 99.36 25.61 -21.32
N GLN A 97 98.67 25.41 -20.20
CA GLN A 97 97.56 24.47 -20.11
C GLN A 97 96.38 24.97 -20.93
N ARG A 98 95.81 24.06 -21.72
CA ARG A 98 94.63 24.31 -22.56
C ARG A 98 93.44 23.59 -21.96
N ALA A 99 92.34 24.32 -21.82
CA ALA A 99 91.04 23.75 -21.47
C ALA A 99 90.07 24.04 -22.61
N GLU A 100 89.50 22.98 -23.17
CA GLU A 100 88.45 23.04 -24.20
C GLU A 100 87.09 23.09 -23.50
N VAL A 101 86.30 24.13 -23.81
CA VAL A 101 84.94 24.27 -23.30
C VAL A 101 83.98 23.98 -24.44
N PHE A 102 83.25 22.86 -24.31
CA PHE A 102 82.19 22.48 -25.22
C PHE A 102 80.85 23.02 -24.73
N GLN A 103 80.15 23.73 -25.62
CA GLN A 103 78.80 24.29 -25.47
C GLN A 103 78.62 25.42 -24.41
N GLY A 104 77.93 26.47 -24.85
CA GLY A 104 77.85 27.74 -24.14
C GLY A 104 77.09 27.69 -22.82
N LYS A 105 77.76 28.08 -21.73
CA LYS A 105 77.25 28.82 -20.56
C LYS A 105 78.44 29.21 -19.65
N LEU A 106 79.09 30.35 -19.96
CA LEU A 106 80.23 30.91 -19.21
C LEU A 106 79.93 31.27 -17.74
N VAL A 107 78.66 31.36 -17.34
CA VAL A 107 78.23 31.96 -16.07
C VAL A 107 78.48 31.06 -14.86
N VAL A 108 78.26 29.74 -14.97
CA VAL A 108 78.49 28.80 -13.85
C VAL A 108 79.99 28.49 -13.67
N PHE A 109 80.79 28.56 -14.74
CA PHE A 109 82.25 28.39 -14.63
C PHE A 109 82.93 29.56 -13.89
N LEU A 110 82.31 30.76 -13.88
CA LEU A 110 82.74 31.88 -13.02
C LEU A 110 82.52 31.59 -11.52
N PHE A 111 81.55 30.73 -11.15
CA PHE A 111 81.36 30.27 -9.77
C PHE A 111 82.47 29.30 -9.35
N LEU A 112 82.82 28.33 -10.22
CA LEU A 112 83.95 27.40 -10.01
C LEU A 112 85.30 28.12 -9.84
N LEU A 113 85.46 29.32 -10.41
CA LEU A 113 86.65 30.16 -10.22
C LEU A 113 86.74 30.83 -8.85
N LYS A 114 85.66 30.86 -8.05
CA LYS A 114 85.66 31.37 -6.66
C LYS A 114 86.14 30.32 -5.65
N GLU A 115 85.91 29.04 -5.92
CA GLU A 115 86.28 27.94 -5.03
C GLU A 115 87.75 27.53 -5.27
N SER A 116 88.65 27.87 -4.34
CA SER A 116 90.06 27.45 -4.42
C SER A 116 90.21 25.97 -4.06
N GLY A 117 90.75 25.16 -4.97
CA GLY A 117 91.09 23.75 -4.69
C GLY A 117 90.32 22.70 -5.51
N VAL A 118 89.48 23.11 -6.45
CA VAL A 118 88.79 22.17 -7.36
C VAL A 118 89.78 21.65 -8.40
N LEU A 119 90.06 20.35 -8.37
CA LEU A 119 90.95 19.70 -9.35
C LEU A 119 90.19 19.26 -10.60
N ASN A 120 88.95 18.77 -10.45
CA ASN A 120 88.14 18.23 -11.55
C ASN A 120 86.65 18.46 -11.30
N PHE A 121 85.89 18.61 -12.39
CA PHE A 121 84.45 18.77 -12.39
C PHE A 121 83.84 18.01 -13.58
N ALA A 122 82.58 17.60 -13.46
CA ALA A 122 81.84 16.97 -14.54
C ALA A 122 80.40 17.48 -14.59
N TRP A 123 79.94 17.82 -15.78
CA TRP A 123 78.54 18.11 -16.05
C TRP A 123 77.76 16.82 -16.20
N ASN A 124 76.50 16.83 -15.76
CA ASN A 124 75.61 15.71 -16.02
C ASN A 124 75.32 15.65 -17.53
N GLN A 125 75.55 14.49 -18.12
CA GLN A 125 75.36 14.28 -19.56
C GLN A 125 73.89 14.35 -20.00
N ILE A 126 72.94 14.16 -19.08
CA ILE A 126 71.50 14.19 -19.37
C ILE A 126 70.88 15.56 -19.06
N ASN A 127 71.33 16.21 -17.98
CA ASN A 127 70.82 17.51 -17.55
C ASN A 127 71.94 18.52 -17.32
N ASN A 128 72.07 19.47 -18.24
CA ASN A 128 73.14 20.46 -18.24
C ASN A 128 73.09 21.46 -17.07
N ASN A 129 72.03 21.47 -16.25
CA ASN A 129 71.95 22.33 -15.06
C ASN A 129 72.55 21.65 -13.81
N LEU A 130 72.90 20.37 -13.90
CA LEU A 130 73.52 19.61 -12.82
C LEU A 130 75.03 19.52 -13.02
N LEU A 131 75.77 19.99 -12.02
CA LEU A 131 77.23 19.98 -11.98
C LEU A 131 77.70 19.21 -10.75
N CYS A 132 78.73 18.39 -10.90
CA CYS A 132 79.43 17.83 -9.74
C CYS A 132 80.92 18.14 -9.78
N TYR A 133 81.52 18.35 -8.61
CA TYR A 133 82.95 18.58 -8.44
C TYR A 133 83.44 17.99 -7.12
N CYS A 134 84.74 17.70 -7.05
CA CYS A 134 85.38 17.25 -5.81
C CYS A 134 86.35 18.32 -5.31
N SER A 135 86.21 18.69 -4.04
CA SER A 135 87.10 19.62 -3.34
C SER A 135 87.38 19.06 -1.95
N ASN A 136 88.65 19.04 -1.53
CA ASN A 136 89.10 18.57 -0.22
C ASN A 136 88.46 17.22 0.21
N ASP A 137 88.61 16.18 -0.62
CA ASP A 137 88.06 14.83 -0.39
C ASP A 137 86.54 14.78 -0.15
N THR A 138 85.81 15.76 -0.69
CA THR A 138 84.35 15.86 -0.58
C THR A 138 83.73 16.10 -1.96
N LEU A 139 82.73 15.30 -2.32
CA LEU A 139 81.93 15.47 -3.52
C LEU A 139 80.81 16.49 -3.24
N PHE A 140 80.70 17.47 -4.12
CA PHE A 140 79.62 18.45 -4.16
C PHE A 140 78.82 18.29 -5.45
N VAL A 141 77.49 18.36 -5.34
CA VAL A 141 76.58 18.43 -6.48
C VAL A 141 75.75 19.70 -6.39
N VAL A 142 75.73 20.44 -7.48
CA VAL A 142 75.21 21.81 -7.56
C VAL A 142 74.19 21.90 -8.69
N VAL A 143 73.12 22.65 -8.43
CA VAL A 143 72.16 23.10 -9.44
C VAL A 143 72.25 24.60 -9.54
N ASP A 144 72.59 25.11 -10.73
CA ASP A 144 72.79 26.54 -11.04
C ASP A 144 73.84 27.23 -10.14
N ASP A 145 73.52 27.48 -8.86
CA ASP A 145 74.41 28.01 -7.80
C ASP A 145 74.13 27.39 -6.40
N TYR A 146 73.17 26.46 -6.28
CA TYR A 146 72.76 25.85 -5.02
C TYR A 146 73.39 24.47 -4.83
N VAL A 147 74.20 24.32 -3.78
CA VAL A 147 74.75 23.03 -3.35
C VAL A 147 73.66 22.27 -2.60
N PHE A 148 73.19 21.16 -3.17
CA PHE A 148 72.12 20.35 -2.58
C PHE A 148 72.58 18.97 -2.11
N HIS A 149 73.78 18.53 -2.51
CA HIS A 149 74.35 17.27 -2.04
C HIS A 149 75.82 17.45 -1.71
N GLN A 150 76.22 16.99 -0.53
CA GLN A 150 77.60 16.96 -0.06
C GLN A 150 77.88 15.59 0.55
N GLN A 151 78.95 14.92 0.10
CA GLN A 151 79.32 13.60 0.58
C GLN A 151 80.84 13.43 0.62
N PRO A 152 81.42 12.90 1.71
CA PRO A 152 82.86 12.62 1.75
C PRO A 152 83.22 11.57 0.70
N LEU A 153 84.15 11.90 -0.19
CA LEU A 153 84.60 11.05 -1.27
C LEU A 153 86.07 11.36 -1.63
N GLU A 154 86.97 10.47 -1.21
CA GLU A 154 88.37 10.51 -1.65
C GLU A 154 88.48 10.07 -3.11
N GLY A 155 88.78 10.98 -4.03
CA GLY A 155 88.99 10.66 -5.44
C GLY A 155 88.75 11.80 -6.42
N ILE A 156 88.92 11.50 -7.70
CA ILE A 156 88.73 12.43 -8.83
C ILE A 156 87.42 12.10 -9.53
N VAL A 157 86.55 13.09 -9.74
CA VAL A 157 85.34 12.98 -10.55
C VAL A 157 85.72 12.87 -12.03
N ILE A 158 85.11 11.92 -12.74
CA ILE A 158 85.34 11.66 -14.17
C ILE A 158 84.12 12.06 -14.98
N SER A 159 82.95 11.58 -14.58
CA SER A 159 81.71 11.78 -15.32
C SER A 159 80.50 11.75 -14.40
N PHE A 160 79.43 12.39 -14.85
CA PHE A 160 78.14 12.42 -14.18
C PHE A 160 77.06 12.05 -15.19
N TYR A 161 76.29 11.01 -14.88
CA TYR A 161 75.22 10.51 -15.75
C TYR A 161 73.99 10.17 -14.91
N GLY A 162 72.85 10.82 -15.18
CA GLY A 162 71.61 10.56 -14.44
C GLY A 162 71.76 10.93 -12.96
N ALA A 163 71.54 9.96 -12.07
CA ALA A 163 71.79 10.11 -10.63
C ALA A 163 73.18 9.58 -10.20
N SER A 164 74.00 9.07 -11.13
CA SER A 164 75.25 8.36 -10.83
C SER A 164 76.48 9.20 -11.17
N VAL A 165 77.33 9.42 -10.18
CA VAL A 165 78.63 10.09 -10.31
C VAL A 165 79.75 9.06 -10.30
N TYR A 166 80.61 9.08 -11.32
CA TYR A 166 81.75 8.17 -11.45
C TYR A 166 83.04 8.86 -11.03
N CYS A 167 83.75 8.26 -10.07
CA CYS A 167 84.98 8.81 -9.50
C CYS A 167 86.10 7.76 -9.47
N ILE A 168 87.34 8.15 -9.74
CA ILE A 168 88.53 7.30 -9.53
C ILE A 168 89.08 7.54 -8.13
N SER A 169 89.22 6.46 -7.35
CA SER A 169 89.89 6.44 -6.06
C SER A 169 90.91 5.30 -6.02
N LYS A 170 92.18 5.59 -5.71
CA LYS A 170 93.25 4.60 -5.47
C LYS A 170 93.26 3.44 -6.50
N GLN A 171 93.20 3.78 -7.80
CA GLN A 171 93.15 2.88 -8.98
C GLN A 171 91.85 2.11 -9.25
N THR A 172 90.75 2.43 -8.56
CA THR A 172 89.42 1.83 -8.80
C THR A 172 88.40 2.91 -9.20
N VAL A 173 87.56 2.61 -10.20
CA VAL A 173 86.39 3.45 -10.53
C VAL A 173 85.26 3.10 -9.56
N ARG A 174 84.78 4.10 -8.82
CA ARG A 174 83.63 4.00 -7.92
C ARG A 174 82.45 4.75 -8.52
N CYS A 175 81.27 4.16 -8.40
CA CYS A 175 80.00 4.79 -8.75
C CYS A 175 79.31 5.23 -7.45
N VAL A 176 78.96 6.50 -7.35
CA VAL A 176 78.23 7.08 -6.22
C VAL A 176 76.87 7.55 -6.72
N GLU A 177 75.80 7.03 -6.12
CA GLU A 177 74.44 7.50 -6.40
C GLU A 177 74.09 8.71 -5.54
N VAL A 178 73.53 9.73 -6.17
CA VAL A 178 73.18 11.02 -5.56
C VAL A 178 71.67 11.14 -5.45
N GLN A 179 71.19 11.60 -4.29
CA GLN A 179 69.76 11.85 -4.09
C GLN A 179 69.36 13.20 -4.71
N LEU A 180 68.57 13.15 -5.78
CA LEU A 180 68.17 14.34 -6.54
C LEU A 180 66.90 15.02 -6.00
N SER A 181 66.24 14.48 -4.96
CA SER A 181 65.00 15.03 -4.39
C SER A 181 65.14 16.51 -3.98
N GLN A 182 66.24 16.90 -3.32
CA GLN A 182 66.43 18.28 -2.87
C GLN A 182 66.57 19.26 -4.04
N ALA A 183 67.23 18.84 -5.13
CA ALA A 183 67.32 19.63 -6.35
C ALA A 183 65.96 19.78 -7.05
N MET A 184 65.10 18.75 -6.99
CA MET A 184 63.73 18.84 -7.48
C MET A 184 62.92 19.86 -6.66
N TYR A 185 62.97 19.79 -5.31
CA TYR A 185 62.25 20.73 -4.45
C TYR A 185 62.71 22.18 -4.61
N TYR A 186 63.99 22.41 -4.93
CA TYR A 186 64.49 23.74 -5.27
C TYR A 186 63.72 24.34 -6.46
N TYR A 187 63.58 23.60 -7.57
CA TYR A 187 62.82 24.07 -8.73
C TYR A 187 61.31 24.11 -8.47
N LEU A 188 60.77 23.18 -7.68
CA LEU A 188 59.35 23.13 -7.33
C LEU A 188 58.95 24.37 -6.51
N ASN A 189 59.75 24.75 -5.51
CA ASN A 189 59.53 25.96 -4.70
C ASN A 189 59.68 27.25 -5.52
N ALA A 190 60.53 27.24 -6.56
CA ALA A 190 60.65 28.35 -7.50
C ALA A 190 59.53 28.40 -8.55
N GLY A 191 58.62 27.41 -8.58
CA GLY A 191 57.54 27.30 -9.57
C GLY A 191 57.99 26.82 -10.95
N HIS A 192 59.23 26.36 -11.10
CA HIS A 192 59.79 25.86 -12.36
C HIS A 192 59.49 24.37 -12.56
N LEU A 193 58.23 24.05 -12.84
CA LEU A 193 57.71 22.67 -12.89
C LEU A 193 58.36 21.79 -13.97
N ARG A 194 58.69 22.37 -15.13
CA ARG A 194 59.34 21.62 -16.23
C ARG A 194 60.76 21.21 -15.88
N GLU A 195 61.51 22.07 -15.19
CA GLU A 195 62.87 21.75 -14.74
C GLU A 195 62.83 20.76 -13.57
N ALA A 196 61.88 20.93 -12.63
CA ALA A 196 61.61 19.94 -11.58
C ALA A 196 61.28 18.56 -12.16
N HIS A 197 60.44 18.50 -13.21
CA HIS A 197 60.12 17.26 -13.93
C HIS A 197 61.35 16.64 -14.60
N ARG A 198 62.22 17.44 -15.24
CA ARG A 198 63.46 16.93 -15.82
C ARG A 198 64.37 16.30 -14.77
N ILE A 199 64.46 16.89 -13.59
CA ILE A 199 65.19 16.28 -12.46
C ILE A 199 64.50 15.00 -11.99
N ALA A 200 63.17 15.00 -11.86
CA ALA A 200 62.41 13.83 -11.45
C ALA A 200 62.66 12.62 -12.38
N CYS A 201 62.74 12.85 -13.71
CA CYS A 201 63.07 11.82 -14.70
C CYS A 201 64.46 11.18 -14.52
N LEU A 202 65.40 11.82 -13.83
CA LEU A 202 66.75 11.27 -13.59
C LEU A 202 66.77 10.22 -12.47
N GLY A 203 65.71 10.15 -11.65
CA GLY A 203 65.58 9.20 -10.55
C GLY A 203 65.31 9.90 -9.24
N VAL A 204 64.03 9.95 -8.85
CA VAL A 204 63.55 10.48 -7.57
C VAL A 204 62.48 9.52 -7.02
N ALA A 205 62.26 9.51 -5.70
CA ALA A 205 61.29 8.63 -5.06
C ALA A 205 59.85 8.86 -5.55
N GLU A 206 59.01 7.81 -5.47
CA GLU A 206 57.59 7.89 -5.84
C GLU A 206 56.81 8.94 -5.02
N SER A 207 57.18 9.16 -3.75
CA SER A 207 56.58 10.21 -2.93
C SER A 207 56.79 11.60 -3.52
N ASP A 208 57.98 11.85 -4.05
CA ASP A 208 58.36 13.14 -4.62
C ASP A 208 57.71 13.34 -6.00
N TRP A 209 57.58 12.28 -6.79
CA TRP A 209 56.77 12.29 -8.02
C TRP A 209 55.31 12.64 -7.75
N ARG A 210 54.75 12.17 -6.63
CA ARG A 210 53.38 12.48 -6.23
C ARG A 210 53.22 13.95 -5.84
N GLU A 211 54.17 14.51 -5.10
CA GLU A 211 54.15 15.94 -4.75
C GLU A 211 54.39 16.84 -5.97
N LEU A 212 55.28 16.45 -6.90
CA LEU A 212 55.43 17.12 -8.19
C LEU A 212 54.12 17.09 -9.00
N GLY A 213 53.45 15.93 -9.07
CA GLY A 213 52.18 15.77 -9.76
C GLY A 213 51.06 16.62 -9.16
N LYS A 214 50.98 16.70 -7.82
CA LYS A 214 50.03 17.60 -7.12
C LYS A 214 50.33 19.07 -7.36
N ALA A 215 51.59 19.49 -7.24
CA ALA A 215 52.00 20.87 -7.49
C ALA A 215 51.73 21.28 -8.94
N ALA A 216 51.97 20.38 -9.90
CA ALA A 216 51.65 20.58 -11.31
C ALA A 216 50.12 20.67 -11.56
N LEU A 217 49.32 19.86 -10.88
CA LEU A 217 47.85 19.95 -10.93
C LEU A 217 47.33 21.28 -10.39
N LEU A 218 47.83 21.72 -9.24
CA LEU A 218 47.39 22.98 -8.61
C LEU A 218 47.77 24.21 -9.44
N SER A 219 48.88 24.14 -10.16
CA SER A 219 49.33 25.18 -11.09
C SER A 219 48.72 25.04 -12.50
N MET A 220 47.85 24.05 -12.72
CA MET A 220 47.18 23.77 -14.01
C MET A 220 48.15 23.41 -15.16
N ASP A 221 49.33 22.88 -14.85
CA ASP A 221 50.25 22.28 -15.83
C ASP A 221 49.92 20.78 -16.01
N PHE A 222 48.94 20.50 -16.88
CA PHE A 222 48.49 19.12 -17.12
C PHE A 222 49.56 18.24 -17.78
N GLN A 223 50.53 18.82 -18.49
CA GLN A 223 51.56 18.02 -19.16
C GLN A 223 52.48 17.38 -18.13
N VAL A 224 52.95 18.17 -17.17
CA VAL A 224 53.81 17.70 -16.07
C VAL A 224 53.01 16.84 -15.09
N ALA A 225 51.76 17.20 -14.80
CA ALA A 225 50.89 16.38 -13.95
C ALA A 225 50.64 15.00 -14.57
N GLN A 226 50.27 14.94 -15.85
CA GLN A 226 49.99 13.69 -16.56
C GLN A 226 51.23 12.80 -16.60
N SER A 227 52.41 13.34 -16.91
CA SER A 227 53.64 12.55 -16.92
C SER A 227 53.98 12.01 -15.53
N ALA A 228 53.83 12.82 -14.47
CA ALA A 228 54.07 12.38 -13.11
C ALA A 228 53.13 11.23 -12.68
N PHE A 229 51.82 11.33 -12.97
CA PHE A 229 50.86 10.28 -12.61
C PHE A 229 50.93 9.04 -13.52
N ILE A 230 51.42 9.18 -14.76
CA ILE A 230 51.74 8.01 -15.62
C ILE A 230 52.89 7.22 -15.00
N GLN A 231 53.95 7.91 -14.52
CA GLN A 231 55.08 7.25 -13.86
C GLN A 231 54.68 6.52 -12.58
N LEU A 232 53.75 7.10 -11.81
CA LEU A 232 53.21 6.48 -10.59
C LEU A 232 52.20 5.36 -10.86
N GLY A 233 51.63 5.26 -12.06
CA GLY A 233 50.54 4.33 -12.35
C GLY A 233 49.22 4.66 -11.67
N ASP A 234 49.05 5.90 -11.16
CA ASP A 234 47.88 6.31 -10.39
C ASP A 234 46.70 6.69 -11.32
N TYR A 235 45.90 5.69 -11.71
CA TYR A 235 44.76 5.84 -12.65
C TYR A 235 43.72 6.90 -12.21
N PHE A 236 43.48 7.03 -10.90
CA PHE A 236 42.51 8.00 -10.36
C PHE A 236 42.93 9.44 -10.69
N TYR A 237 44.18 9.80 -10.42
CA TYR A 237 44.70 11.13 -10.74
C TYR A 237 44.74 11.37 -12.25
N LEU A 238 45.03 10.37 -13.08
CA LEU A 238 44.97 10.49 -14.54
C LEU A 238 43.56 10.76 -15.06
N THR A 239 42.55 10.05 -14.56
CA THR A 239 41.15 10.30 -14.91
C THR A 239 40.74 11.70 -14.49
N TYR A 240 41.18 12.14 -13.31
CA TYR A 240 40.90 13.48 -12.80
C TYR A 240 41.59 14.59 -13.62
N VAL A 241 42.86 14.42 -13.98
CA VAL A 241 43.61 15.29 -14.92
C VAL A 241 42.84 15.41 -16.23
N GLN A 242 42.32 14.30 -16.76
CA GLN A 242 41.54 14.31 -17.99
C GLN A 242 40.25 15.11 -17.81
N GLN A 243 39.49 14.88 -16.73
CA GLN A 243 38.27 15.65 -16.43
C GLN A 243 38.55 17.15 -16.28
N LEU A 244 39.62 17.55 -15.59
CA LEU A 244 40.01 18.96 -15.47
C LEU A 244 40.43 19.56 -16.81
N SER A 245 41.20 18.82 -17.62
CA SER A 245 41.60 19.27 -18.96
C SER A 245 40.39 19.49 -19.88
N GLU A 246 39.36 18.64 -19.77
CA GLU A 246 38.11 18.78 -20.50
C GLU A 246 37.27 19.96 -19.99
N ARG A 247 37.20 20.17 -18.65
CA ARG A 247 36.54 21.34 -18.05
C ARG A 247 37.21 22.64 -18.53
N GLN A 248 38.54 22.69 -18.59
CA GLN A 248 39.26 23.84 -19.10
C GLN A 248 39.07 24.03 -20.61
N ARG A 249 39.06 22.95 -21.41
CA ARG A 249 38.78 23.03 -22.85
C ARG A 249 37.36 23.57 -23.12
N ARG A 250 36.38 23.22 -22.28
CA ARG A 250 35.02 23.76 -22.34
C ARG A 250 34.94 25.22 -21.86
N GLY A 251 35.69 25.59 -20.83
CA GLY A 251 35.77 26.96 -20.31
C GLY A 251 36.50 27.96 -21.23
N ALA A 252 37.48 27.49 -22.01
CA ALA A 252 38.25 28.31 -22.96
C ALA A 252 37.45 28.84 -24.16
N ALA A 253 36.16 28.48 -24.28
CA ALA A 253 35.24 29.06 -25.26
C ALA A 253 34.72 30.47 -24.84
N GLN A 254 35.02 30.92 -23.62
CA GLN A 254 34.69 32.27 -23.12
C GLN A 254 35.96 32.96 -22.58
N GLU A 255 36.52 33.84 -23.41
CA GLU A 255 37.53 34.89 -23.12
C GLU A 255 38.91 34.49 -22.52
N PRO A 256 39.96 35.31 -22.73
CA PRO A 256 41.34 34.84 -22.69
C PRO A 256 41.92 34.76 -21.27
N ALA A 257 42.68 33.69 -21.09
CA ALA A 257 43.46 33.36 -19.92
C ALA A 257 44.47 34.44 -19.54
N SER A 258 44.31 35.02 -18.36
CA SER A 258 45.41 35.35 -17.46
C SER A 258 44.80 35.61 -16.08
N GLU A 259 45.27 34.88 -15.07
CA GLU A 259 44.77 34.78 -13.68
C GLU A 259 43.77 33.64 -13.46
N VAL A 260 44.32 32.51 -12.97
CA VAL A 260 43.56 31.47 -12.29
C VAL A 260 42.83 32.15 -11.13
N THR A 261 41.50 32.24 -11.19
CA THR A 261 40.73 32.76 -10.06
C THR A 261 41.04 31.88 -8.84
N PRO A 262 41.40 32.47 -7.68
CA PRO A 262 41.80 31.73 -6.49
C PRO A 262 40.72 30.76 -5.96
N THR A 263 39.48 30.89 -6.43
CA THR A 263 38.37 29.99 -6.15
C THR A 263 38.50 28.62 -6.83
N VAL A 264 39.09 28.56 -8.04
CA VAL A 264 39.23 27.30 -8.79
C VAL A 264 40.35 26.45 -8.20
N THR A 265 41.46 27.05 -7.79
CA THR A 265 42.54 26.36 -7.09
C THR A 265 42.06 25.79 -5.75
N LEU A 266 41.32 26.58 -4.96
CA LEU A 266 40.73 26.09 -3.70
C LEU A 266 39.77 24.91 -3.90
N LEU A 267 39.03 24.89 -5.01
CA LEU A 267 38.12 23.78 -5.34
C LEU A 267 38.88 22.52 -5.75
N ILE A 268 39.97 22.66 -6.52
CA ILE A 268 40.86 21.54 -6.87
C ILE A 268 41.57 21.02 -5.61
N GLU A 269 42.08 21.90 -4.74
CA GLU A 269 42.65 21.53 -3.45
C GLU A 269 41.66 20.72 -2.60
N ALA A 270 40.39 21.14 -2.57
CA ALA A 270 39.34 20.43 -1.83
C ALA A 270 39.06 19.03 -2.42
N GLU A 271 38.95 18.93 -3.76
CA GLU A 271 38.75 17.64 -4.44
C GLU A 271 39.97 16.70 -4.23
N LEU A 272 41.19 17.23 -4.27
CA LEU A 272 42.42 16.47 -3.98
C LEU A 272 42.49 15.99 -2.54
N ALA A 273 42.09 16.83 -1.57
CA ALA A 273 42.02 16.46 -0.16
C ALA A 273 40.97 15.36 0.08
N CYS A 274 39.84 15.37 -0.64
CA CYS A 274 38.87 14.27 -0.63
C CYS A 274 39.50 12.95 -1.12
N PHE A 275 40.25 12.98 -2.22
CA PHE A 275 40.92 11.77 -2.74
C PHE A 275 41.98 11.21 -1.80
N GLN A 276 42.64 12.07 -1.02
CA GLN A 276 43.64 11.66 -0.03
C GLN A 276 43.03 11.16 1.29
N GLY A 277 41.71 11.30 1.48
CA GLY A 277 41.03 10.97 2.73
C GLY A 277 41.13 12.05 3.82
N ASN A 278 41.72 13.21 3.50
CA ASN A 278 41.83 14.36 4.40
C ASN A 278 40.56 15.21 4.37
N TYR A 279 39.44 14.64 4.82
CA TYR A 279 38.12 15.27 4.68
C TYR A 279 37.99 16.60 5.44
N ASN A 280 38.71 16.79 6.55
CA ASN A 280 38.68 18.04 7.30
C ASN A 280 39.30 19.21 6.50
N GLU A 281 40.41 18.94 5.79
CA GLU A 281 41.07 19.91 4.91
C GLU A 281 40.18 20.21 3.70
N ALA A 282 39.54 19.18 3.14
CA ALA A 282 38.58 19.32 2.05
C ALA A 282 37.39 20.22 2.44
N VAL A 283 36.81 20.01 3.63
CA VAL A 283 35.71 20.85 4.13
C VAL A 283 36.18 22.29 4.33
N MET A 284 37.38 22.52 4.87
CA MET A 284 37.92 23.88 5.02
C MET A 284 38.12 24.56 3.66
N ALA A 285 38.64 23.83 2.67
CA ALA A 285 38.84 24.34 1.32
C ALA A 285 37.50 24.61 0.61
N PHE A 286 36.50 23.72 0.72
CA PHE A 286 35.15 23.98 0.18
C PHE A 286 34.45 25.15 0.88
N LYS A 287 34.66 25.34 2.20
CA LYS A 287 34.13 26.51 2.93
C LYS A 287 34.75 27.81 2.42
N LYS A 288 36.08 27.82 2.21
CA LYS A 288 36.79 28.96 1.61
C LYS A 288 36.34 29.24 0.18
N ALA A 289 36.01 28.19 -0.58
CA ALA A 289 35.47 28.30 -1.94
C ALA A 289 33.96 28.60 -1.97
N ASN A 290 33.28 28.71 -0.82
CA ASN A 290 31.84 28.94 -0.66
C ASN A 290 30.93 27.91 -1.37
N HIS A 291 31.35 26.64 -1.41
CA HIS A 291 30.61 25.52 -2.00
C HIS A 291 30.02 24.60 -0.91
N LEU A 292 28.93 25.05 -0.29
CA LEU A 292 28.23 24.32 0.78
C LEU A 292 27.52 23.05 0.28
N ASP A 293 27.04 23.05 -0.96
CA ASP A 293 26.44 21.91 -1.66
C ASP A 293 27.36 20.68 -1.64
N ARG A 294 28.63 20.87 -1.98
CA ARG A 294 29.63 19.80 -2.01
C ARG A 294 29.99 19.29 -0.62
N ILE A 295 29.96 20.17 0.38
CA ILE A 295 30.17 19.79 1.79
C ILE A 295 29.03 18.89 2.27
N LEU A 296 27.79 19.20 1.88
CA LEU A 296 26.63 18.38 2.23
C LEU A 296 26.70 17.00 1.57
N CYS A 297 27.01 16.92 0.27
CA CYS A 297 27.24 15.64 -0.40
C CYS A 297 28.36 14.85 0.28
N LEU A 298 29.49 15.50 0.59
CA LEU A 298 30.60 14.86 1.29
C LEU A 298 30.17 14.31 2.66
N TYR A 299 29.45 15.08 3.47
CA TYR A 299 28.96 14.60 4.76
C TYR A 299 27.92 13.49 4.63
N MET A 300 27.08 13.50 3.59
CA MET A 300 26.17 12.40 3.31
C MET A 300 26.92 11.12 2.93
N ASP A 301 27.93 11.22 2.07
CA ASP A 301 28.77 10.08 1.66
C ASP A 301 29.56 9.51 2.84
N LEU A 302 30.07 10.39 3.71
CA LEU A 302 30.76 10.03 4.95
C LEU A 302 29.81 9.61 6.09
N ARG A 303 28.49 9.68 5.88
CA ARG A 303 27.44 9.36 6.86
C ARG A 303 27.49 10.22 8.13
N LYS A 304 28.03 11.42 8.02
CA LYS A 304 28.09 12.42 9.09
C LYS A 304 26.84 13.29 9.09
N PHE A 305 25.68 12.68 9.37
CA PHE A 305 24.38 13.36 9.26
C PHE A 305 24.18 14.49 10.27
N THR A 306 24.83 14.45 11.43
CA THR A 306 24.79 15.54 12.43
C THR A 306 25.51 16.78 11.91
N GLU A 307 26.74 16.63 11.42
CA GLU A 307 27.54 17.69 10.81
C GLU A 307 26.85 18.24 9.54
N ALA A 308 26.16 17.39 8.76
CA ALA A 308 25.35 17.82 7.62
C ALA A 308 24.15 18.70 8.03
N LYS A 309 23.43 18.34 9.11
CA LYS A 309 22.32 19.14 9.65
C LYS A 309 22.81 20.50 10.15
N GLU A 310 23.94 20.53 10.83
CA GLU A 310 24.57 21.78 11.30
C GLU A 310 25.01 22.67 10.11
N ALA A 311 25.60 22.07 9.08
CA ALA A 311 25.98 22.79 7.85
C ALA A 311 24.76 23.38 7.12
N LEU A 312 23.63 22.65 7.07
CA LEU A 312 22.36 23.18 6.54
C LEU A 312 21.79 24.31 7.40
N ALA A 313 21.85 24.19 8.72
CA ALA A 313 21.37 25.23 9.64
C ALA A 313 22.18 26.53 9.52
N LEU A 314 23.50 26.42 9.34
CA LEU A 314 24.38 27.56 9.07
C LEU A 314 24.10 28.17 7.69
N ALA A 315 23.86 27.35 6.67
CA ALA A 315 23.50 27.80 5.32
C ALA A 315 22.14 28.52 5.25
N ALA A 316 21.18 28.13 6.09
CA ALA A 316 19.86 28.77 6.17
C ALA A 316 19.91 30.19 6.77
N GLY A 317 20.95 30.52 7.55
CA GLY A 317 21.17 31.85 8.13
C GLY A 317 21.75 32.87 7.13
N ASP A 318 22.54 32.41 6.16
CA ASP A 318 23.17 33.24 5.13
C ASP A 318 22.27 33.30 3.88
N CYS A 319 21.33 34.25 3.88
CA CYS A 319 20.48 34.53 2.73
C CYS A 319 21.28 35.09 1.54
N ARG A 320 22.03 34.26 0.81
CA ARG A 320 22.51 34.56 -0.55
C ARG A 320 22.42 33.34 -1.47
N ALA A 321 21.35 33.41 -2.28
CA ALA A 321 21.08 32.75 -3.55
C ALA A 321 22.27 32.08 -4.27
N TYR A 322 22.17 30.76 -4.44
CA TYR A 322 22.30 30.05 -5.73
C TYR A 322 21.83 28.59 -5.53
N PHE A 323 20.65 28.39 -4.94
CA PHE A 323 20.02 27.07 -4.89
C PHE A 323 18.79 27.08 -5.80
N ASP A 324 18.89 26.28 -6.86
CA ASP A 324 17.79 25.92 -7.74
C ASP A 324 16.62 25.30 -6.94
N GLN A 325 15.44 25.22 -7.53
CA GLN A 325 14.12 24.97 -6.92
C GLN A 325 13.95 23.70 -6.02
N GLN A 326 15.01 22.93 -5.76
CA GLN A 326 15.07 21.76 -4.86
C GLN A 326 15.29 22.10 -3.36
N SER A 327 15.49 23.38 -3.00
CA SER A 327 15.97 23.76 -1.66
C SER A 327 14.99 23.57 -0.48
N ARG A 328 13.70 23.31 -0.72
CA ARG A 328 12.75 23.01 0.37
C ARG A 328 12.76 21.55 0.79
N ASP A 329 13.27 20.67 -0.08
CA ASP A 329 13.27 19.23 0.13
C ASP A 329 14.62 18.69 0.58
N THR A 330 15.71 19.47 0.51
CA THR A 330 17.04 19.07 1.00
C THR A 330 17.07 18.58 2.46
N PRO A 331 16.42 19.22 3.45
CA PRO A 331 16.39 18.68 4.81
C PRO A 331 15.57 17.39 4.92
N ARG A 332 14.46 17.27 4.17
CA ARG A 332 13.63 16.07 4.13
C ARG A 332 14.37 14.91 3.49
N PHE A 333 15.03 15.16 2.36
CA PHE A 333 15.88 14.23 1.65
C PHE A 333 17.04 13.73 2.51
N LEU A 334 17.69 14.63 3.28
CA LEU A 334 18.71 14.24 4.25
C LEU A 334 18.14 13.30 5.33
N LEU A 335 16.95 13.61 5.87
CA LEU A 335 16.26 12.75 6.84
C LEU A 335 15.89 11.39 6.24
N THR A 336 15.39 11.33 5.00
CA THR A 336 15.10 10.09 4.29
C THR A 336 16.37 9.25 4.11
N LYS A 337 17.49 9.85 3.70
CA LYS A 337 18.78 9.13 3.58
C LYS A 337 19.34 8.68 4.91
N HIS A 338 19.17 9.47 5.96
CA HIS A 338 19.51 9.06 7.32
C HIS A 338 18.64 7.86 7.77
N ALA A 339 17.35 7.89 7.49
CA ALA A 339 16.42 6.80 7.81
C ALA A 339 16.74 5.51 7.03
N GLU A 340 17.04 5.61 5.74
CA GLU A 340 17.50 4.48 4.92
C GLU A 340 18.75 3.83 5.51
N TRP A 341 19.71 4.63 6.00
CA TRP A 341 20.89 4.11 6.67
C TRP A 341 20.58 3.46 8.02
N ALA A 342 19.75 4.08 8.86
CA ALA A 342 19.30 3.49 10.12
C ALA A 342 18.64 2.12 9.88
N ARG A 343 17.87 1.99 8.79
CA ARG A 343 17.33 0.70 8.31
C ARG A 343 18.42 -0.31 7.96
N THR A 344 19.51 0.09 7.30
CA THR A 344 20.65 -0.83 7.01
C THR A 344 21.37 -1.32 8.27
N ILE A 345 21.39 -0.51 9.34
CA ILE A 345 21.99 -0.87 10.63
C ILE A 345 21.06 -1.75 11.48
N LYS A 346 19.83 -1.98 11.01
CA LYS A 346 18.74 -2.68 11.73
C LYS A 346 18.20 -1.91 12.94
N ASP A 347 18.45 -0.61 13.02
CA ASP A 347 17.73 0.25 13.96
C ASP A 347 16.43 0.73 13.31
N HIS A 348 15.49 -0.21 13.22
CA HIS A 348 14.24 -0.05 12.50
C HIS A 348 13.33 1.02 13.16
N ARG A 349 13.36 1.16 14.49
CA ARG A 349 12.43 2.05 15.21
C ARG A 349 12.83 3.52 15.04
N THR A 350 14.13 3.81 15.10
CA THR A 350 14.61 5.17 14.81
C THR A 350 14.46 5.50 13.32
N ALA A 351 14.67 4.53 12.43
CA ALA A 351 14.41 4.70 11.00
C ALA A 351 12.95 5.09 10.73
N ALA A 352 11.97 4.40 11.35
CA ALA A 352 10.55 4.73 11.22
C ALA A 352 10.26 6.17 11.69
N LEU A 353 10.76 6.57 12.86
CA LEU A 353 10.59 7.92 13.39
C LEU A 353 11.21 8.98 12.46
N MET A 354 12.38 8.71 11.89
CA MET A 354 13.02 9.61 10.93
C MET A 354 12.23 9.72 9.62
N PHE A 355 11.63 8.63 9.12
CA PHE A 355 10.73 8.68 7.96
C PHE A 355 9.48 9.50 8.25
N ILE A 356 8.93 9.39 9.47
CA ILE A 356 7.79 10.20 9.93
C ILE A 356 8.16 11.69 9.96
N GLU A 357 9.34 12.04 10.46
CA GLU A 357 9.85 13.43 10.46
C GLU A 357 10.10 13.95 9.04
N ALA A 358 10.51 13.08 8.11
CA ALA A 358 10.67 13.43 6.69
C ALA A 358 9.33 13.61 5.96
N ALA A 359 8.21 13.18 6.57
CA ALA A 359 6.91 12.95 5.95
C ALA A 359 6.92 11.96 4.77
N ASP A 360 7.85 11.01 4.78
CA ASP A 360 7.77 9.83 3.93
C ASP A 360 6.96 8.75 4.66
N PHE A 361 5.64 8.91 4.64
CA PHE A 361 4.75 8.03 5.38
C PHE A 361 4.67 6.63 4.79
N ALA A 362 4.87 6.46 3.48
CA ALA A 362 4.82 5.15 2.83
C ALA A 362 5.89 4.20 3.38
N SER A 363 7.15 4.66 3.35
CA SER A 363 8.29 3.91 3.91
C SER A 363 8.15 3.66 5.41
N ALA A 364 7.61 4.63 6.16
CA ALA A 364 7.37 4.48 7.60
C ALA A 364 6.30 3.42 7.91
N VAL A 365 5.21 3.39 7.15
CA VAL A 365 4.10 2.45 7.32
C VAL A 365 4.54 1.03 6.98
N GLU A 366 5.26 0.82 5.88
CA GLU A 366 5.78 -0.51 5.50
C GLU A 366 6.68 -1.07 6.61
N LEU A 367 7.62 -0.26 7.09
CA LEU A 367 8.56 -0.69 8.11
C LEU A 367 7.89 -0.92 9.47
N ALA A 368 6.88 -0.13 9.84
CA ALA A 368 6.09 -0.37 11.04
C ALA A 368 5.20 -1.61 10.91
N ALA A 369 4.66 -1.90 9.73
CA ALA A 369 3.82 -3.07 9.46
C ALA A 369 4.63 -4.38 9.51
N GLU A 370 5.83 -4.40 8.92
CA GLU A 370 6.75 -5.55 8.97
C GLU A 370 7.07 -5.99 10.41
N HIS A 371 7.15 -5.03 11.33
CA HIS A 371 7.46 -5.28 12.74
C HIS A 371 6.23 -5.31 13.66
N GLY A 372 5.03 -5.05 13.14
CA GLY A 372 3.78 -5.04 13.91
C GLY A 372 3.67 -3.92 14.95
N TRP A 373 4.28 -2.75 14.70
CA TRP A 373 4.22 -1.61 15.62
C TRP A 373 2.93 -0.79 15.45
N VAL A 374 1.88 -1.23 16.15
CA VAL A 374 0.57 -0.57 16.14
C VAL A 374 0.65 0.87 16.66
N ASP A 375 1.44 1.11 17.71
CA ASP A 375 1.64 2.44 18.30
C ASP A 375 2.18 3.46 17.28
N VAL A 376 3.17 3.05 16.49
CA VAL A 376 3.77 3.89 15.45
C VAL A 376 2.81 4.10 14.27
N LEU A 377 2.07 3.07 13.86
CA LEU A 377 1.05 3.20 12.80
C LEU A 377 -0.07 4.17 13.19
N LEU A 378 -0.48 4.19 14.46
CA LEU A 378 -1.47 5.16 14.97
C LEU A 378 -0.91 6.58 15.02
N GLU A 379 0.38 6.74 15.33
CA GLU A 379 1.02 8.05 15.25
C GLU A 379 1.09 8.55 13.80
N ILE A 380 1.42 7.66 12.86
CA ILE A 380 1.42 7.95 11.43
C ILE A 380 0.02 8.35 10.95
N SER A 381 -1.01 7.58 11.27
CA SER A 381 -2.38 7.87 10.82
C SER A 381 -2.85 9.25 11.28
N ARG A 382 -2.46 9.71 12.48
CA ARG A 382 -2.77 11.06 12.99
C ARG A 382 -2.00 12.16 12.27
N LYS A 383 -0.77 11.91 11.83
CA LYS A 383 0.08 12.89 11.14
C LYS A 383 -0.24 13.02 9.64
N ILE A 384 -0.86 12.01 9.02
CA ILE A 384 -1.25 12.06 7.62
C ILE A 384 -2.43 13.03 7.42
N ASP A 385 -2.27 13.94 6.46
CA ASP A 385 -3.33 14.87 6.04
C ASP A 385 -4.45 14.15 5.28
N LYS A 386 -5.68 14.69 5.34
CA LYS A 386 -6.84 14.12 4.63
C LYS A 386 -6.68 14.06 3.10
N GLY A 387 -5.78 14.87 2.54
CA GLY A 387 -5.50 14.90 1.10
C GLY A 387 -4.64 13.74 0.60
N ASP A 388 -3.81 13.14 1.47
CA ASP A 388 -2.91 12.06 1.08
C ASP A 388 -3.58 10.69 1.24
N ARG A 389 -4.48 10.39 0.30
CA ARG A 389 -5.27 9.16 0.31
C ARG A 389 -4.41 7.90 0.19
N ILE A 390 -3.26 7.97 -0.49
CA ILE A 390 -2.43 6.79 -0.79
C ILE A 390 -1.77 6.27 0.49
N SER A 391 -1.12 7.16 1.26
CA SER A 391 -0.49 6.76 2.53
C SER A 391 -1.51 6.36 3.59
N LEU A 392 -2.68 7.01 3.61
CA LEU A 392 -3.77 6.69 4.54
C LEU A 392 -4.39 5.31 4.24
N GLU A 393 -4.58 4.98 2.95
CA GLU A 393 -5.05 3.66 2.51
C GLU A 393 -4.05 2.54 2.88
N LEU A 394 -2.76 2.78 2.65
CA LEU A 394 -1.71 1.84 3.00
C LEU A 394 -1.68 1.58 4.52
N CYS A 395 -1.82 2.64 5.32
CA CYS A 395 -1.92 2.54 6.77
C CYS A 395 -3.16 1.75 7.21
N ALA A 396 -4.32 2.00 6.60
CA ALA A 396 -5.57 1.30 6.91
C ALA A 396 -5.47 -0.20 6.60
N LYS A 397 -4.92 -0.57 5.45
CA LYS A 397 -4.70 -1.98 5.07
C LYS A 397 -3.79 -2.71 6.06
N ASN A 398 -2.68 -2.08 6.44
CA ASN A 398 -1.73 -2.69 7.37
C ASN A 398 -2.30 -2.79 8.79
N LEU A 399 -3.05 -1.79 9.27
CA LEU A 399 -3.78 -1.87 10.54
C LEU A 399 -4.81 -3.01 10.53
N ALA A 400 -5.52 -3.20 9.41
CA ALA A 400 -6.46 -4.30 9.26
C ALA A 400 -5.76 -5.68 9.28
N HIS A 401 -4.58 -5.79 8.66
CA HIS A 401 -3.77 -7.02 8.72
C HIS A 401 -3.26 -7.35 10.13
N LEU A 402 -3.02 -6.34 10.96
CA LEU A 402 -2.62 -6.51 12.36
C LEU A 402 -3.81 -6.77 13.30
N GLY A 403 -5.05 -6.77 12.80
CA GLY A 403 -6.27 -7.02 13.58
C GLY A 403 -6.88 -5.79 14.24
N GLU A 404 -6.34 -4.60 13.99
CA GLU A 404 -6.79 -3.33 14.58
C GLU A 404 -7.88 -2.67 13.73
N TYR A 405 -9.04 -3.33 13.66
CA TYR A 405 -10.11 -2.96 12.75
C TYR A 405 -10.78 -1.61 13.07
N ALA A 406 -10.86 -1.23 14.35
CA ALA A 406 -11.48 0.04 14.75
C ALA A 406 -10.72 1.25 14.18
N PHE A 407 -9.39 1.20 14.23
CA PHE A 407 -8.53 2.26 13.71
C PHE A 407 -8.43 2.25 12.18
N ALA A 408 -8.49 1.06 11.57
CA ALA A 408 -8.57 0.94 10.12
C ALA A 408 -9.90 1.53 9.58
N ALA A 409 -11.02 1.33 10.29
CA ALA A 409 -12.31 1.93 9.95
C ALA A 409 -12.27 3.47 10.04
N ASP A 410 -11.64 4.04 11.08
CA ASP A 410 -11.45 5.50 11.21
C ASP A 410 -10.61 6.08 10.06
N CYS A 411 -9.58 5.34 9.62
CA CYS A 411 -8.78 5.73 8.46
C CYS A 411 -9.63 5.82 7.19
N TYR A 412 -10.48 4.83 6.91
CA TYR A 412 -11.39 4.86 5.75
C TYR A 412 -12.48 5.93 5.88
N ALA A 413 -13.01 6.16 7.08
CA ALA A 413 -13.95 7.25 7.35
C ALA A 413 -13.32 8.62 7.01
N ARG A 414 -12.06 8.84 7.38
CA ARG A 414 -11.31 10.07 7.06
C ARG A 414 -11.02 10.24 5.57
N MET A 415 -10.83 9.15 4.84
CA MET A 415 -10.67 9.16 3.38
C MET A 415 -12.01 9.41 2.65
N GLY A 416 -13.12 9.07 3.29
CA GLY A 416 -14.47 9.06 2.70
C GLY A 416 -14.76 7.80 1.87
N ASP A 417 -14.02 6.71 2.08
CA ASP A 417 -14.25 5.43 1.40
C ASP A 417 -15.17 4.54 2.24
N ILE A 418 -16.48 4.68 2.01
CA ILE A 418 -17.52 3.99 2.76
C ILE A 418 -17.54 2.49 2.44
N ASP A 419 -17.20 2.07 1.22
CA ASP A 419 -17.26 0.66 0.82
C ASP A 419 -16.21 -0.18 1.58
N SER A 420 -14.97 0.32 1.63
CA SER A 420 -13.89 -0.29 2.40
C SER A 420 -14.14 -0.21 3.92
N GLN A 421 -14.77 0.86 4.39
CA GLN A 421 -15.16 1.00 5.79
C GLN A 421 -16.20 -0.06 6.20
N VAL A 422 -17.24 -0.27 5.39
CA VAL A 422 -18.26 -1.32 5.60
C VAL A 422 -17.61 -2.69 5.66
N ASP A 423 -16.69 -3.00 4.73
CA ASP A 423 -16.01 -4.30 4.69
C ASP A 423 -15.14 -4.55 5.94
N ILE A 424 -14.48 -3.51 6.47
CA ILE A 424 -13.74 -3.62 7.73
C ILE A 424 -14.67 -3.79 8.93
N LEU A 425 -15.76 -3.04 9.01
CA LEU A 425 -16.71 -3.14 10.12
C LEU A 425 -17.38 -4.52 10.19
N ILE A 426 -17.71 -5.11 9.03
CA ILE A 426 -18.19 -6.49 8.94
C ILE A 426 -17.14 -7.47 9.47
N LYS A 427 -15.87 -7.33 9.06
CA LYS A 427 -14.77 -8.18 9.58
C LYS A 427 -14.52 -8.00 11.07
N ALA A 428 -14.75 -6.79 11.60
CA ALA A 428 -14.61 -6.47 13.01
C ALA A 428 -15.75 -7.00 13.87
N GLY A 429 -16.90 -7.36 13.28
CA GLY A 429 -18.12 -7.70 14.00
C GLY A 429 -18.73 -6.50 14.76
N LYS A 430 -18.39 -5.27 14.37
CA LYS A 430 -18.90 -4.05 15.00
C LYS A 430 -20.22 -3.62 14.35
N TRP A 431 -21.28 -4.34 14.67
CA TRP A 431 -22.59 -4.16 14.04
C TRP A 431 -23.24 -2.81 14.36
N ASP A 432 -23.06 -2.25 15.56
CA ASP A 432 -23.66 -0.97 15.94
C ASP A 432 -23.16 0.21 15.08
N GLU A 433 -21.84 0.28 14.87
CA GLU A 433 -21.19 1.28 14.02
C GLU A 433 -21.54 1.06 12.53
N LEU A 434 -21.74 -0.20 12.12
CA LEU A 434 -22.17 -0.54 10.77
C LEU A 434 -23.62 -0.08 10.50
N LEU A 435 -24.53 -0.32 11.46
CA LEU A 435 -25.94 0.02 11.32
C LEU A 435 -26.16 1.53 11.30
N SER A 436 -25.42 2.31 12.09
CA SER A 436 -25.47 3.77 12.01
C SER A 436 -24.99 4.28 10.65
N LEU A 437 -23.91 3.72 10.11
CA LEU A 437 -23.38 4.07 8.79
C LEU A 437 -24.35 3.74 7.66
N VAL A 438 -25.06 2.61 7.75
CA VAL A 438 -26.05 2.19 6.75
C VAL A 438 -27.32 3.05 6.79
N GLN A 439 -27.69 3.60 7.95
CA GLN A 439 -28.79 4.57 8.03
C GLN A 439 -28.46 5.88 7.31
N GLU A 440 -27.19 6.30 7.34
CA GLU A 440 -26.71 7.47 6.60
C GLU A 440 -26.57 7.18 5.09
N HIS A 441 -26.21 5.95 4.72
CA HIS A 441 -25.96 5.52 3.34
C HIS A 441 -26.75 4.24 2.95
N PRO A 442 -28.00 4.38 2.46
CA PRO A 442 -28.87 3.23 2.16
C PRO A 442 -28.42 2.37 0.97
N ASP A 443 -27.47 2.83 0.16
CA ASP A 443 -26.93 2.05 -0.97
C ASP A 443 -26.24 0.75 -0.50
N PHE A 444 -25.74 0.72 0.74
CA PHE A 444 -25.03 -0.42 1.31
C PHE A 444 -25.91 -1.32 2.18
N THR A 445 -27.22 -1.05 2.31
CA THR A 445 -28.15 -1.82 3.17
C THR A 445 -28.06 -3.32 2.88
N ARG A 446 -28.10 -3.73 1.61
CA ARG A 446 -28.00 -5.15 1.27
C ARG A 446 -26.66 -5.78 1.67
N LYS A 447 -25.55 -5.06 1.50
CA LYS A 447 -24.18 -5.54 1.78
C LYS A 447 -23.96 -5.72 3.28
N ALA A 448 -24.53 -4.85 4.10
CA ALA A 448 -24.39 -4.89 5.56
C ALA A 448 -25.37 -5.85 6.25
N TYR A 449 -26.65 -5.83 5.87
CA TYR A 449 -27.67 -6.61 6.57
C TYR A 449 -27.59 -8.12 6.29
N LEU A 450 -27.00 -8.55 5.17
CA LEU A 450 -26.85 -9.98 4.88
C LEU A 450 -25.88 -10.67 5.87
N PRO A 451 -24.61 -10.22 6.03
CA PRO A 451 -23.71 -10.77 7.05
C PRO A 451 -24.26 -10.60 8.48
N TYR A 452 -24.93 -9.48 8.75
CA TYR A 452 -25.54 -9.23 10.06
C TYR A 452 -26.67 -10.24 10.37
N ALA A 453 -27.54 -10.54 9.40
CA ALA A 453 -28.59 -11.54 9.57
C ALA A 453 -28.03 -12.95 9.78
N GLN A 454 -26.94 -13.30 9.08
CA GLN A 454 -26.25 -14.57 9.28
C GLN A 454 -25.63 -14.65 10.68
N TRP A 455 -24.95 -13.60 11.14
CA TRP A 455 -24.41 -13.52 12.49
C TRP A 455 -25.51 -13.62 13.57
N LEU A 456 -26.66 -12.96 13.37
CA LEU A 456 -27.80 -13.09 14.29
C LEU A 456 -28.35 -14.51 14.33
N ALA A 457 -28.41 -15.20 13.18
CA ALA A 457 -28.82 -16.59 13.08
C ALA A 457 -27.85 -17.53 13.80
N GLU A 458 -26.54 -17.30 13.69
CA GLU A 458 -25.51 -18.06 14.41
C GLU A 458 -25.59 -17.87 15.94
N ASN A 459 -26.14 -16.75 16.41
CA ASN A 459 -26.33 -16.44 17.83
C ASN A 459 -27.77 -16.72 18.33
N ASP A 460 -28.51 -17.60 17.67
CA ASP A 460 -29.88 -18.02 18.02
C ASP A 460 -30.92 -16.88 18.10
N SER A 461 -30.60 -15.69 17.56
CA SER A 461 -31.47 -14.51 17.57
C SER A 461 -32.33 -14.50 16.30
N PHE A 462 -33.15 -15.54 16.14
CA PHE A 462 -33.85 -15.83 14.89
C PHE A 462 -34.86 -14.76 14.46
N GLU A 463 -35.55 -14.11 15.41
CA GLU A 463 -36.53 -13.07 15.09
C GLU A 463 -35.87 -11.79 14.53
N GLU A 464 -34.76 -11.40 15.15
CA GLU A 464 -33.94 -10.27 14.68
C GLU A 464 -33.28 -10.61 13.34
N ALA A 465 -32.79 -11.85 13.17
CA ALA A 465 -32.24 -12.33 11.91
C ALA A 465 -33.28 -12.23 10.77
N GLN A 466 -34.52 -12.64 11.04
CA GLN A 466 -35.61 -12.53 10.07
C GLN A 466 -35.91 -11.07 9.70
N ALA A 467 -35.92 -10.15 10.69
CA ALA A 467 -36.10 -8.73 10.45
C ALA A 467 -34.94 -8.15 9.62
N ALA A 468 -33.70 -8.57 9.89
CA ALA A 468 -32.51 -8.16 9.15
C ALA A 468 -32.55 -8.65 7.69
N PHE A 469 -32.97 -9.90 7.44
CA PHE A 469 -33.15 -10.39 6.06
C PHE A 469 -34.24 -9.62 5.29
N ALA A 470 -35.31 -9.19 5.98
CA ALA A 470 -36.33 -8.34 5.39
C ALA A 470 -35.78 -6.96 5.03
N GLN A 471 -34.98 -6.36 5.91
CA GLN A 471 -34.31 -5.06 5.67
C GLN A 471 -33.28 -5.14 4.53
N ALA A 472 -32.63 -6.29 4.33
CA ALA A 472 -31.74 -6.54 3.20
C ALA A 472 -32.45 -6.65 1.83
N GLY A 473 -33.79 -6.69 1.80
CA GLY A 473 -34.59 -6.90 0.59
C GLY A 473 -34.55 -8.35 0.07
N LEU A 474 -34.07 -9.30 0.87
CA LEU A 474 -33.86 -10.70 0.48
C LEU A 474 -35.02 -11.59 0.96
N ALA A 475 -36.24 -11.25 0.54
CA ALA A 475 -37.46 -11.95 0.98
C ALA A 475 -37.46 -13.45 0.68
N ARG A 476 -36.80 -13.89 -0.42
CA ARG A 476 -36.70 -15.31 -0.79
C ARG A 476 -35.79 -16.10 0.15
N GLU A 477 -34.69 -15.50 0.60
CA GLU A 477 -33.74 -16.14 1.51
C GLU A 477 -34.33 -16.18 2.92
N ALA A 478 -34.98 -15.10 3.35
CA ALA A 478 -35.75 -15.06 4.60
C ALA A 478 -36.80 -16.19 4.68
N PHE A 479 -37.51 -16.43 3.57
CA PHE A 479 -38.53 -17.47 3.48
C PHE A 479 -37.92 -18.87 3.61
N LYS A 480 -36.83 -19.16 2.88
CA LYS A 480 -36.12 -20.45 3.00
C LYS A 480 -35.57 -20.68 4.41
N PHE A 481 -34.98 -19.64 5.01
CA PHE A 481 -34.47 -19.70 6.36
C PHE A 481 -35.58 -20.06 7.37
N LEU A 482 -36.77 -19.45 7.24
CA LEU A 482 -37.91 -19.76 8.09
C LEU A 482 -38.46 -21.19 7.86
N GLU A 483 -38.44 -21.69 6.61
CA GLU A 483 -38.78 -23.10 6.30
C GLU A 483 -37.77 -24.07 6.95
N GLU A 484 -36.48 -23.76 6.88
CA GLU A 484 -35.42 -24.55 7.52
C GLU A 484 -35.59 -24.57 9.05
N LEU A 485 -35.80 -23.41 9.68
CA LEU A 485 -36.09 -23.31 11.11
C LEU A 485 -37.34 -24.09 11.52
N ALA A 486 -38.41 -24.03 10.72
CA ALA A 486 -39.62 -24.81 10.96
C ALA A 486 -39.32 -26.32 10.89
N SER A 487 -38.51 -26.76 9.92
CA SER A 487 -38.11 -28.16 9.82
C SER A 487 -37.25 -28.61 10.99
N CYS A 488 -36.26 -27.81 11.40
CA CYS A 488 -35.39 -28.08 12.54
C CYS A 488 -36.19 -28.16 13.85
N ALA A 489 -37.11 -27.22 14.08
CA ALA A 489 -37.99 -27.24 15.25
C ALA A 489 -38.82 -28.53 15.33
N VAL A 490 -39.27 -29.07 14.19
CA VAL A 490 -39.96 -30.37 14.14
C VAL A 490 -39.02 -31.53 14.49
N PHE A 491 -37.78 -31.54 13.97
CA PHE A 491 -36.79 -32.57 14.31
C PHE A 491 -36.37 -32.53 15.79
N GLU A 492 -36.23 -31.34 16.36
CA GLU A 492 -35.91 -31.10 17.77
C GLU A 492 -37.09 -31.33 18.73
N SER A 493 -38.28 -31.68 18.20
CA SER A 493 -39.52 -31.83 18.96
C SER A 493 -40.00 -30.54 19.67
N ARG A 494 -39.58 -29.36 19.18
CA ARG A 494 -40.05 -28.03 19.60
C ARG A 494 -41.29 -27.63 18.81
N PHE A 495 -42.39 -28.30 19.08
CA PHE A 495 -43.62 -28.18 18.28
C PHE A 495 -44.34 -26.83 18.44
N ASP A 496 -44.17 -26.14 19.56
CA ASP A 496 -44.72 -24.79 19.75
C ASP A 496 -44.03 -23.77 18.81
N ASP A 497 -42.70 -23.84 18.72
CA ASP A 497 -41.92 -23.02 17.79
C ASP A 497 -42.23 -23.36 16.34
N ALA A 498 -42.33 -24.66 16.01
CA ALA A 498 -42.73 -25.10 14.68
C ALA A 498 -44.11 -24.53 14.29
N SER A 499 -45.08 -24.54 15.21
CA SER A 499 -46.39 -23.92 15.02
C SER A 499 -46.26 -22.43 14.70
N SER A 500 -45.49 -21.69 15.50
CA SER A 500 -45.23 -20.27 15.30
C SER A 500 -44.57 -19.98 13.94
N TYR A 501 -43.56 -20.75 13.55
CA TYR A 501 -42.86 -20.59 12.28
C TYR A 501 -43.76 -20.88 11.08
N TYR A 502 -44.54 -21.98 11.10
CA TYR A 502 -45.51 -22.26 10.04
C TYR A 502 -46.61 -21.21 9.95
N TRP A 503 -47.03 -20.64 11.09
CA TRP A 503 -47.98 -19.52 11.08
C TRP A 503 -47.36 -18.28 10.41
N LYS A 504 -46.10 -17.93 10.73
CA LYS A 504 -45.37 -16.83 10.07
C LYS A 504 -45.20 -17.08 8.56
N LEU A 505 -44.84 -18.31 8.16
CA LEU A 505 -44.74 -18.71 6.74
C LEU A 505 -46.06 -18.52 6.01
N SER A 506 -47.17 -18.91 6.63
CA SER A 506 -48.50 -18.71 6.05
C SER A 506 -48.77 -17.22 5.81
N ARG A 507 -48.49 -16.35 6.79
CA ARG A 507 -48.69 -14.90 6.65
C ARG A 507 -47.85 -14.31 5.51
N GLN A 508 -46.58 -14.71 5.38
CA GLN A 508 -45.73 -14.29 4.27
C GLN A 508 -46.28 -14.76 2.91
N CYS A 509 -46.77 -15.99 2.80
CA CYS A 509 -47.44 -16.46 1.58
C CYS A 509 -48.68 -15.64 1.24
N ALA A 510 -49.46 -15.23 2.23
CA ALA A 510 -50.64 -14.38 2.03
C ALA A 510 -50.26 -12.96 1.56
N GLU A 511 -49.22 -12.36 2.13
CA GLU A 511 -48.71 -11.04 1.71
C GLU A 511 -48.16 -11.07 0.28
N VAL A 512 -47.36 -12.09 -0.06
CA VAL A 512 -46.86 -12.29 -1.44
C VAL A 512 -48.02 -12.49 -2.41
N ALA A 513 -49.03 -13.30 -2.05
CA ALA A 513 -50.21 -13.51 -2.88
C ALA A 513 -51.09 -12.26 -3.04
N LYS A 514 -51.05 -11.32 -2.08
CA LYS A 514 -51.76 -10.03 -2.15
C LYS A 514 -51.07 -9.07 -3.12
N ASN A 515 -49.73 -9.03 -3.10
CA ASN A 515 -48.93 -8.10 -3.89
C ASN A 515 -48.61 -8.59 -5.31
N THR A 516 -48.83 -9.88 -5.60
CA THR A 516 -48.52 -10.49 -6.90
C THR A 516 -49.74 -10.44 -7.84
N ASP A 517 -49.56 -9.88 -9.03
CA ASP A 517 -50.59 -9.84 -10.09
C ASP A 517 -50.68 -11.16 -10.89
N ASP A 518 -49.61 -11.96 -10.90
CA ASP A 518 -49.55 -13.24 -11.60
C ASP A 518 -50.51 -14.28 -11.00
N ILE A 519 -51.55 -14.64 -11.75
CA ILE A 519 -52.61 -15.56 -11.31
C ILE A 519 -52.06 -16.94 -10.90
N ARG A 520 -51.03 -17.46 -11.59
CA ARG A 520 -50.43 -18.77 -11.28
C ARG A 520 -49.63 -18.73 -9.97
N ALA A 521 -48.72 -17.77 -9.83
CA ALA A 521 -47.94 -17.58 -8.63
C ALA A 521 -48.84 -17.30 -7.41
N LYS A 522 -49.88 -16.49 -7.60
CA LYS A 522 -50.93 -16.24 -6.60
C LYS A 522 -51.60 -17.54 -6.16
N ARG A 523 -52.03 -18.39 -7.09
CA ARG A 523 -52.66 -19.69 -6.75
C ARG A 523 -51.71 -20.60 -5.98
N ASP A 524 -50.43 -20.65 -6.35
CA ASP A 524 -49.45 -21.51 -5.67
C ASP A 524 -49.12 -20.99 -4.27
N CYS A 525 -48.99 -19.68 -4.09
CA CYS A 525 -48.85 -19.06 -2.76
C CYS A 525 -50.08 -19.30 -1.88
N LEU A 526 -51.29 -19.26 -2.44
CA LEU A 526 -52.53 -19.56 -1.70
C LEU A 526 -52.62 -21.04 -1.27
N LYS A 527 -52.19 -21.97 -2.11
CA LYS A 527 -52.08 -23.38 -1.72
C LYS A 527 -51.12 -23.58 -0.56
N ARG A 528 -49.92 -22.97 -0.65
CA ARG A 528 -48.92 -23.03 0.44
C ARG A 528 -49.43 -22.35 1.71
N PHE A 529 -50.16 -21.24 1.60
CA PHE A 529 -50.83 -20.62 2.74
C PHE A 529 -51.75 -21.61 3.47
N GLU A 530 -52.60 -22.33 2.72
CA GLU A 530 -53.50 -23.33 3.32
C GLU A 530 -52.73 -24.49 3.97
N GLU A 531 -51.67 -24.98 3.32
CA GLU A 531 -50.82 -26.06 3.84
C GLU A 531 -50.12 -25.63 5.13
N PHE A 532 -49.44 -24.48 5.14
CA PHE A 532 -48.75 -23.98 6.34
C PHE A 532 -49.71 -23.59 7.45
N SER A 533 -50.87 -23.01 7.12
CA SER A 533 -51.89 -22.71 8.14
C SER A 533 -52.41 -23.99 8.80
N LYS A 534 -52.58 -25.07 8.05
CA LYS A 534 -52.97 -26.38 8.62
C LYS A 534 -51.86 -26.97 9.46
N LEU A 535 -50.59 -26.89 9.01
CA LEU A 535 -49.44 -27.37 9.77
C LEU A 535 -49.25 -26.61 11.08
N ALA A 536 -49.44 -25.29 11.07
CA ALA A 536 -49.36 -24.47 12.28
C ALA A 536 -50.39 -24.94 13.33
N ASP A 537 -51.66 -25.05 12.93
CA ASP A 537 -52.73 -25.54 13.81
C ASP A 537 -52.45 -26.98 14.28
N LEU A 538 -51.93 -27.85 13.41
CA LEU A 538 -51.60 -29.24 13.74
C LEU A 538 -50.46 -29.34 14.76
N TYR A 539 -49.36 -28.61 14.57
CA TYR A 539 -48.23 -28.63 15.49
C TYR A 539 -48.56 -28.01 16.84
N TYR A 540 -49.43 -27.00 16.88
CA TYR A 540 -49.96 -26.47 18.14
C TYR A 540 -50.72 -27.54 18.93
N VAL A 541 -51.61 -28.28 18.26
CA VAL A 541 -52.34 -29.39 18.89
C VAL A 541 -51.37 -30.51 19.30
N TYR A 542 -50.43 -30.85 18.43
CA TYR A 542 -49.46 -31.91 18.66
C TYR A 542 -48.55 -31.60 19.86
N ASN A 543 -48.15 -30.34 20.06
CA ASN A 543 -47.35 -29.93 21.22
C ASN A 543 -48.02 -30.31 22.54
N ASN A 544 -49.31 -29.97 22.69
CA ASN A 544 -50.09 -30.27 23.89
C ASN A 544 -50.23 -31.79 24.12
N ILE A 545 -50.37 -32.56 23.03
CA ILE A 545 -50.45 -34.03 23.10
C ILE A 545 -49.08 -34.65 23.44
N HIS A 546 -48.00 -34.12 22.86
CA HIS A 546 -46.63 -34.57 23.11
C HIS A 546 -46.24 -34.34 24.58
N GLN A 547 -46.55 -33.16 25.12
CA GLN A 547 -46.39 -32.86 26.55
C GLN A 547 -47.20 -33.85 27.40
N TYR A 548 -48.47 -34.10 27.08
CA TYR A 548 -49.28 -35.09 27.81
C TYR A 548 -48.72 -36.52 27.81
N MET A 549 -48.02 -36.93 26.76
CA MET A 549 -47.45 -38.27 26.64
C MET A 549 -46.13 -38.43 27.40
N ASN A 550 -45.34 -37.36 27.52
CA ASN A 550 -44.00 -37.40 28.08
C ASN A 550 -43.93 -36.83 29.50
N ASP A 551 -44.78 -35.86 29.83
CA ASP A 551 -44.79 -35.21 31.13
C ASP A 551 -45.71 -35.96 32.11
N PRO A 552 -45.30 -36.11 33.38
CA PRO A 552 -46.10 -36.79 34.40
C PRO A 552 -47.33 -35.98 34.85
N PHE A 553 -47.37 -34.68 34.53
CA PHE A 553 -48.44 -33.77 34.96
C PHE A 553 -49.35 -33.41 33.79
N VAL A 554 -50.65 -33.53 34.02
CA VAL A 554 -51.68 -33.29 33.01
C VAL A 554 -52.13 -31.83 33.08
N VAL A 555 -51.93 -31.08 31.98
CA VAL A 555 -52.25 -29.64 31.91
C VAL A 555 -53.74 -29.39 31.67
N HIS A 556 -54.38 -30.22 30.83
CA HIS A 556 -55.79 -30.04 30.43
C HIS A 556 -56.71 -31.13 30.98
N ARG A 557 -58.03 -30.93 30.87
CA ARG A 557 -58.98 -31.99 31.22
C ARG A 557 -58.97 -33.11 30.16
N PRO A 558 -59.32 -34.36 30.51
CA PRO A 558 -59.34 -35.48 29.54
C PRO A 558 -60.23 -35.22 28.32
N GLU A 559 -61.31 -34.44 28.45
CA GLU A 559 -62.20 -34.04 27.36
C GLU A 559 -61.47 -33.19 26.32
N THR A 560 -60.61 -32.28 26.77
CA THR A 560 -59.77 -31.45 25.91
C THR A 560 -58.77 -32.30 25.14
N TYR A 561 -58.11 -33.27 25.79
CA TYR A 561 -57.21 -34.20 25.09
C TYR A 561 -57.95 -35.12 24.11
N LEU A 562 -59.17 -35.56 24.43
CA LEU A 562 -60.01 -36.30 23.49
C LEU A 562 -60.30 -35.46 22.23
N ASN A 563 -60.64 -34.18 22.43
CA ASN A 563 -60.93 -33.25 21.34
C ASN A 563 -59.69 -32.90 20.50
N MET A 564 -58.52 -32.76 21.13
CA MET A 564 -57.23 -32.58 20.47
C MET A 564 -56.79 -33.84 19.70
N ALA A 565 -57.00 -35.03 20.28
CA ALA A 565 -56.46 -36.30 19.78
C ALA A 565 -57.22 -36.90 18.59
N ARG A 566 -58.11 -36.17 17.92
CA ARG A 566 -58.90 -36.69 16.78
C ARG A 566 -58.04 -37.25 15.65
N HIS A 567 -56.80 -36.78 15.52
CA HIS A 567 -55.84 -37.25 14.52
C HIS A 567 -54.75 -38.17 15.08
N ILE A 568 -54.69 -38.38 16.41
CA ILE A 568 -53.68 -39.21 17.07
C ILE A 568 -54.36 -40.38 17.79
N LEU A 569 -54.36 -41.54 17.15
CA LEU A 569 -55.14 -42.72 17.55
C LEU A 569 -54.81 -43.24 18.96
N CYS A 570 -53.54 -43.20 19.39
CA CYS A 570 -53.13 -43.71 20.71
C CYS A 570 -53.74 -42.90 21.87
N THR A 571 -53.66 -41.57 21.79
CA THR A 571 -54.20 -40.68 22.81
C THR A 571 -55.72 -40.62 22.75
N LEU A 572 -56.30 -40.77 21.55
CA LEU A 572 -57.74 -40.93 21.38
C LEU A 572 -58.23 -42.16 22.13
N ALA A 573 -57.62 -43.33 21.92
CA ALA A 573 -58.04 -44.58 22.55
C ALA A 573 -57.98 -44.51 24.09
N LYS A 574 -56.88 -43.98 24.63
CA LYS A 574 -56.67 -43.83 26.08
C LYS A 574 -57.70 -42.89 26.73
N ASN A 575 -57.91 -41.69 26.17
CA ASN A 575 -58.85 -40.72 26.75
C ASN A 575 -60.31 -41.14 26.55
N SER A 576 -60.63 -41.78 25.42
CA SER A 576 -61.96 -42.36 25.17
C SER A 576 -62.32 -43.41 26.23
N TRP A 577 -61.34 -44.24 26.63
CA TRP A 577 -61.53 -45.20 27.71
C TRP A 577 -61.85 -44.52 29.04
N ILE A 578 -61.06 -43.50 29.42
CA ILE A 578 -61.23 -42.76 30.68
C ILE A 578 -62.61 -42.09 30.76
N LEU A 579 -63.08 -41.54 29.64
CA LEU A 579 -64.37 -40.85 29.53
C LEU A 579 -65.56 -41.79 29.26
N GLN A 580 -65.35 -43.12 29.34
CA GLN A 580 -66.38 -44.14 29.10
C GLN A 580 -67.01 -44.07 27.69
N GLY A 581 -66.26 -43.58 26.71
CA GLY A 581 -66.58 -43.66 25.28
C GLY A 581 -66.11 -44.98 24.68
N PHE A 582 -66.75 -46.09 25.08
CA PHE A 582 -66.28 -47.44 24.76
C PHE A 582 -66.41 -47.81 23.28
N LYS A 583 -67.39 -47.30 22.54
CA LYS A 583 -67.52 -47.55 21.09
C LYS A 583 -66.42 -46.82 20.34
N LEU A 584 -66.16 -45.56 20.67
CA LEU A 584 -65.05 -44.78 20.12
C LEU A 584 -63.69 -45.42 20.41
N ALA A 585 -63.47 -45.83 21.66
CA ALA A 585 -62.24 -46.50 22.07
C ALA A 585 -62.02 -47.83 21.32
N ARG A 586 -63.08 -48.61 21.06
CA ARG A 586 -62.98 -49.85 20.26
C ARG A 586 -62.51 -49.58 18.85
N CYS A 587 -63.16 -48.65 18.15
CA CYS A 587 -62.77 -48.29 16.80
C CYS A 587 -61.32 -47.78 16.76
N ALA A 588 -60.89 -47.01 17.76
CA ALA A 588 -59.51 -46.55 17.86
C ALA A 588 -58.52 -47.72 18.09
N PHE A 589 -58.83 -48.66 19.00
CA PHE A 589 -57.98 -49.85 19.24
C PHE A 589 -57.93 -50.79 18.03
N ASP A 590 -59.05 -51.03 17.35
CA ASP A 590 -59.11 -51.83 16.13
C ASP A 590 -58.22 -51.21 15.03
N ARG A 591 -58.24 -49.87 14.91
CA ARG A 591 -57.37 -49.15 13.97
C ARG A 591 -55.90 -49.22 14.39
N LEU A 592 -55.60 -49.08 15.69
CA LEU A 592 -54.23 -49.20 16.21
C LEU A 592 -53.62 -50.58 15.96
N GLN A 593 -54.42 -51.65 16.02
CA GLN A 593 -53.98 -53.00 15.69
C GLN A 593 -53.57 -53.17 14.21
N THR A 594 -54.08 -52.32 13.31
CA THR A 594 -53.65 -52.33 11.90
C THR A 594 -52.32 -51.62 11.66
N LEU A 595 -51.79 -50.91 12.65
CA LEU A 595 -50.57 -50.11 12.54
C LEU A 595 -49.38 -50.80 13.22
N HIS A 596 -48.17 -50.52 12.73
CA HIS A 596 -46.95 -51.03 13.34
C HIS A 596 -46.53 -50.13 14.52
N ILE A 597 -46.83 -50.58 15.75
CA ILE A 597 -46.53 -49.85 16.99
C ILE A 597 -45.26 -50.42 17.63
N LYS A 598 -44.33 -49.54 18.04
CA LYS A 598 -43.09 -49.93 18.76
C LYS A 598 -43.38 -50.33 20.21
N GLU A 599 -42.57 -51.23 20.77
CA GLU A 599 -42.59 -51.56 22.20
C GLU A 599 -42.08 -50.36 23.03
N PRO A 600 -42.62 -50.08 24.24
CA PRO A 600 -43.58 -50.87 25.03
C PRO A 600 -45.07 -50.57 24.75
N LEU A 601 -45.37 -49.53 23.95
CA LEU A 601 -46.74 -49.09 23.68
C LEU A 601 -47.60 -50.19 23.07
N ARG A 602 -46.99 -51.07 22.27
CA ARG A 602 -47.66 -52.24 21.70
C ARG A 602 -48.31 -53.14 22.76
N GLN A 603 -47.58 -53.47 23.83
CA GLN A 603 -48.11 -54.34 24.90
C GLN A 603 -49.30 -53.68 25.62
N LEU A 604 -49.22 -52.36 25.84
CA LEU A 604 -50.31 -51.59 26.44
C LEU A 604 -51.56 -51.59 25.55
N VAL A 605 -51.40 -51.37 24.25
CA VAL A 605 -52.50 -51.40 23.27
C VAL A 605 -53.14 -52.79 23.19
N GLU A 606 -52.33 -53.85 23.12
CA GLU A 606 -52.83 -55.23 23.09
C GLU A 606 -53.63 -55.57 24.36
N MET A 607 -53.11 -55.24 25.54
CA MET A 607 -53.82 -55.41 26.82
C MET A 607 -55.14 -54.64 26.88
N GLN A 608 -55.16 -53.35 26.50
CA GLN A 608 -56.38 -52.55 26.54
C GLN A 608 -57.40 -52.97 25.48
N SER A 609 -56.95 -53.46 24.32
CA SER A 609 -57.82 -54.01 23.29
C SER A 609 -58.51 -55.32 23.71
N LEU A 610 -57.92 -56.09 24.64
CA LEU A 610 -58.59 -57.22 25.27
C LEU A 610 -59.59 -56.73 26.32
N ALA A 611 -59.19 -55.78 27.17
CA ALA A 611 -60.04 -55.24 28.22
C ALA A 611 -61.33 -54.59 27.68
N ILE A 612 -61.28 -53.94 26.50
CA ILE A 612 -62.45 -53.25 25.93
C ILE A 612 -63.57 -54.17 25.46
N ARG A 613 -63.26 -55.44 25.25
CA ARG A 613 -64.27 -56.43 24.84
C ARG A 613 -65.26 -56.73 25.97
N ALA A 614 -64.89 -56.46 27.21
CA ALA A 614 -65.73 -56.68 28.39
C ALA A 614 -66.65 -55.49 28.75
N THR A 615 -66.53 -54.34 28.09
CA THR A 615 -67.30 -53.13 28.40
C THR A 615 -68.58 -52.99 27.55
N PRO A 616 -69.52 -52.06 27.84
CA PRO A 616 -70.71 -51.83 27.03
C PRO A 616 -70.42 -51.31 25.61
N LEU A 617 -71.33 -51.56 24.65
CA LEU A 617 -71.21 -51.13 23.24
C LEU A 617 -71.69 -49.69 22.97
N GLN A 618 -72.21 -49.01 23.98
CA GLN A 618 -72.67 -47.61 23.91
C GLN A 618 -71.63 -46.68 24.51
N ASP A 619 -71.52 -45.47 23.96
CA ASP A 619 -70.72 -44.38 24.53
C ASP A 619 -71.50 -43.64 25.60
N SER A 620 -70.80 -43.11 26.60
CA SER A 620 -71.36 -42.13 27.55
C SER A 620 -71.84 -40.87 26.82
N GLU A 621 -72.93 -40.26 27.31
CA GLU A 621 -73.48 -39.00 26.79
C GLU A 621 -72.46 -37.85 26.84
N THR A 622 -71.48 -37.92 27.76
CA THR A 622 -70.40 -36.94 27.93
C THR A 622 -69.42 -36.88 26.76
N VAL A 623 -69.37 -37.90 25.90
CA VAL A 623 -68.46 -37.98 24.75
C VAL A 623 -69.13 -37.47 23.46
N ASN A 624 -70.45 -37.33 23.46
CA ASN A 624 -71.20 -36.91 22.28
C ASN A 624 -71.10 -35.40 22.07
N ILE A 625 -70.86 -35.00 20.82
CA ILE A 625 -70.81 -33.59 20.44
C ILE A 625 -72.21 -33.15 20.01
N ALA A 626 -72.78 -32.18 20.71
CA ALA A 626 -74.05 -31.56 20.31
C ALA A 626 -73.82 -30.52 19.20
N CYS A 627 -74.62 -30.57 18.13
CA CYS A 627 -74.62 -29.51 17.13
C CYS A 627 -75.48 -28.34 17.59
N TYR A 628 -74.89 -27.16 17.78
CA TYR A 628 -75.63 -25.96 18.18
C TYR A 628 -76.55 -25.38 17.08
N ARG A 629 -76.49 -25.90 15.85
CA ARG A 629 -77.44 -25.55 14.77
C ARG A 629 -78.70 -26.41 14.78
N CYS A 630 -78.58 -27.73 14.90
CA CYS A 630 -79.71 -28.66 14.77
C CYS A 630 -80.02 -29.48 16.02
N SER A 631 -79.27 -29.28 17.11
CA SER A 631 -79.37 -29.98 18.38
C SER A 631 -79.16 -31.50 18.32
N ASN A 632 -78.81 -32.07 17.16
CA ASN A 632 -78.47 -33.49 17.06
C ASN A 632 -77.09 -33.77 17.64
N ALA A 633 -77.01 -34.87 18.40
CA ALA A 633 -75.75 -35.44 18.86
C ALA A 633 -75.02 -36.12 17.70
N THR A 634 -73.75 -35.76 17.52
CA THR A 634 -72.84 -36.33 16.53
C THR A 634 -71.76 -37.13 17.25
N SER A 635 -71.51 -38.36 16.80
CA SER A 635 -70.41 -39.18 17.29
C SER A 635 -69.08 -38.68 16.73
N THR A 636 -68.04 -38.70 17.55
CA THR A 636 -66.69 -38.15 17.31
C THR A 636 -65.86 -38.89 16.25
N LEU A 637 -66.37 -39.98 15.66
CA LEU A 637 -65.66 -40.87 14.73
C LEU A 637 -65.54 -40.37 13.28
N GLN A 638 -66.13 -39.23 12.92
CA GLN A 638 -66.14 -38.74 11.53
C GLN A 638 -65.14 -37.61 11.27
N ASN A 639 -64.41 -37.73 10.15
CA ASN A 639 -63.24 -36.92 9.81
C ASN A 639 -63.53 -35.53 9.23
N ASP A 640 -64.80 -35.15 9.02
CA ASP A 640 -65.12 -33.97 8.22
C ASP A 640 -65.38 -32.69 9.05
N ASN A 641 -65.13 -32.68 10.36
CA ASN A 641 -65.39 -31.53 11.26
C ASN A 641 -66.77 -30.87 11.05
N CYS A 642 -67.77 -31.65 10.64
CA CYS A 642 -69.12 -31.20 10.30
C CYS A 642 -70.17 -32.07 10.98
N CYS A 643 -71.35 -31.50 11.23
CA CYS A 643 -72.49 -32.26 11.74
C CYS A 643 -73.00 -33.27 10.70
N ILE A 644 -73.33 -34.49 11.14
CA ILE A 644 -73.91 -35.53 10.27
C ILE A 644 -75.22 -35.08 9.62
N SER A 645 -76.07 -34.40 10.39
CA SER A 645 -77.45 -34.12 10.00
C SER A 645 -77.61 -32.83 9.19
N CYS A 646 -76.95 -31.74 9.60
CA CYS A 646 -77.09 -30.44 8.95
C CYS A 646 -75.84 -29.98 8.19
N LYS A 647 -74.78 -30.81 8.17
CA LYS A 647 -73.48 -30.52 7.54
C LYS A 647 -72.82 -29.22 8.02
N ALA A 648 -73.26 -28.67 9.15
CA ALA A 648 -72.68 -27.45 9.69
C ALA A 648 -71.24 -27.69 10.17
N PRO A 649 -70.29 -26.83 9.77
CA PRO A 649 -68.92 -26.91 10.27
C PRO A 649 -68.92 -26.57 11.76
N PHE A 650 -68.22 -27.39 12.54
CA PHE A 650 -68.04 -27.12 13.95
C PHE A 650 -66.96 -26.05 14.14
N THR A 651 -67.29 -25.00 14.88
CA THR A 651 -66.30 -23.99 15.29
C THR A 651 -65.77 -24.38 16.66
N TYR A 652 -64.48 -24.65 16.76
CA TYR A 652 -63.84 -25.08 18.00
C TYR A 652 -63.18 -23.92 18.73
N SER A 653 -63.20 -24.00 20.06
CA SER A 653 -62.34 -23.20 20.94
C SER A 653 -60.88 -23.59 20.69
N PHE A 654 -60.01 -22.64 20.35
CA PHE A 654 -58.61 -22.91 20.09
C PHE A 654 -57.81 -23.32 21.34
N LEU A 655 -58.29 -23.01 22.55
CA LEU A 655 -57.66 -23.40 23.82
C LEU A 655 -58.19 -24.72 24.36
N SER A 656 -59.52 -24.89 24.38
CA SER A 656 -60.18 -26.04 25.00
C SER A 656 -60.59 -27.13 24.01
N PHE A 657 -60.59 -26.82 22.71
CA PHE A 657 -60.99 -27.70 21.62
C PHE A 657 -62.45 -28.21 21.68
N ASP A 658 -63.26 -27.63 22.55
CA ASP A 658 -64.71 -27.89 22.59
C ASP A 658 -65.43 -27.12 21.49
N VAL A 659 -66.57 -27.64 21.05
CA VAL A 659 -67.43 -26.95 20.09
C VAL A 659 -68.02 -25.70 20.76
N LEU A 660 -67.85 -24.56 20.11
CA LEU A 660 -68.44 -23.31 20.54
C LEU A 660 -69.90 -23.21 20.05
N PRO A 661 -70.80 -22.56 20.80
CA PRO A 661 -72.19 -22.33 20.42
C PRO A 661 -72.34 -21.24 19.36
N LEU A 662 -71.61 -21.37 18.26
CA LEU A 662 -71.56 -20.41 17.16
C LEU A 662 -72.23 -20.98 15.92
N VAL A 663 -73.11 -20.19 15.32
CA VAL A 663 -73.75 -20.49 14.04
C VAL A 663 -73.37 -19.40 13.05
N GLU A 664 -72.73 -19.80 11.93
CA GLU A 664 -72.38 -18.87 10.84
C GLU A 664 -73.65 -18.36 10.15
N PHE A 665 -73.68 -17.06 9.91
CA PHE A 665 -74.69 -16.41 9.08
C PHE A 665 -74.02 -15.49 8.06
N VAL A 666 -74.74 -15.20 6.97
CA VAL A 666 -74.30 -14.28 5.92
C VAL A 666 -75.39 -13.21 5.78
N PRO A 667 -75.05 -11.92 5.77
CA PRO A 667 -76.01 -10.86 5.45
C PRO A 667 -76.59 -11.06 4.06
N ASP A 668 -77.82 -10.59 3.83
CA ASP A 668 -78.42 -10.62 2.51
C ASP A 668 -77.54 -9.85 1.49
N ALA A 669 -77.46 -10.37 0.25
CA ALA A 669 -76.61 -9.83 -0.80
C ALA A 669 -77.05 -8.43 -1.27
N GLU A 670 -78.28 -8.04 -0.94
CA GLU A 670 -78.83 -6.70 -1.21
C GLU A 670 -78.34 -5.63 -0.23
N LEU A 671 -77.68 -6.01 0.88
CA LEU A 671 -77.18 -5.08 1.89
C LEU A 671 -75.71 -4.69 1.64
N THR A 672 -75.43 -3.40 1.74
CA THR A 672 -74.05 -2.87 1.67
C THR A 672 -73.29 -3.12 2.97
N GLU A 673 -71.94 -3.14 2.93
CA GLU A 673 -71.13 -3.34 4.15
C GLU A 673 -71.42 -2.28 5.23
N GLU A 674 -71.68 -1.04 4.81
CA GLU A 674 -72.05 0.07 5.71
C GLU A 674 -73.40 -0.20 6.39
N GLU A 675 -74.42 -0.57 5.63
CA GLU A 675 -75.75 -0.92 6.16
C GLU A 675 -75.71 -2.12 7.12
N VAL A 676 -74.88 -3.13 6.82
CA VAL A 676 -74.68 -4.29 7.70
C VAL A 676 -74.04 -3.85 9.02
N THR A 677 -73.04 -2.98 8.98
CA THR A 677 -72.41 -2.45 10.20
C THR A 677 -73.36 -1.60 11.04
N GLU A 678 -74.19 -0.77 10.40
CA GLU A 678 -75.23 0.01 11.09
C GLU A 678 -76.27 -0.89 11.74
N CYS A 679 -76.73 -1.93 11.03
CA CYS A 679 -77.71 -2.87 11.57
C CYS A 679 -77.17 -3.63 12.79
N ILE A 680 -75.89 -4.02 12.78
CA ILE A 680 -75.25 -4.73 13.90
C ILE A 680 -75.04 -3.81 15.12
N GLN A 681 -74.76 -2.52 14.90
CA GLN A 681 -74.53 -1.56 15.99
C GLN A 681 -75.82 -1.03 16.62
N SER A 682 -76.96 -1.18 15.93
CA SER A 682 -78.25 -0.71 16.42
C SER A 682 -78.73 -1.51 17.66
N ASP A 683 -79.28 -0.81 18.66
CA ASP A 683 -79.79 -1.45 19.86
C ASP A 683 -81.20 -2.05 19.60
N PRO A 684 -81.40 -3.37 19.74
CA PRO A 684 -82.69 -4.01 19.50
C PRO A 684 -83.83 -3.41 20.33
N ALA A 685 -83.56 -2.90 21.54
CA ALA A 685 -84.56 -2.27 22.39
C ALA A 685 -85.04 -0.91 21.84
N ALA A 686 -84.16 -0.15 21.19
CA ALA A 686 -84.50 1.12 20.55
C ALA A 686 -85.34 0.92 19.27
N HIS A 687 -85.08 -0.15 18.52
CA HIS A 687 -85.82 -0.48 17.30
C HIS A 687 -87.25 -0.97 17.60
N LEU A 688 -87.43 -1.81 18.63
CA LEU A 688 -88.75 -2.25 19.10
C LEU A 688 -89.60 -1.09 19.66
N ALA A 689 -88.98 -0.12 20.34
CA ALA A 689 -89.66 1.09 20.82
C ALA A 689 -90.11 2.00 19.67
N GLY A 690 -89.37 2.05 18.55
CA GLY A 690 -89.76 2.78 17.34
C GLY A 690 -91.00 2.21 16.64
N GLN A 691 -91.15 0.88 16.60
CA GLN A 691 -92.29 0.22 15.95
C GLN A 691 -93.61 0.31 16.76
N LEU A 692 -93.54 0.53 18.07
CA LEU A 692 -94.72 0.65 18.95
C LEU A 692 -95.39 2.04 18.97
N SER A 693 -94.91 2.98 18.14
CA SER A 693 -95.45 4.36 18.07
C SER A 693 -96.38 4.62 16.87
N GLY A 694 -97.05 3.58 16.36
CA GLY A 694 -98.17 3.67 15.40
C GLY A 694 -99.50 3.15 16.00
N PRO A 695 -100.67 3.69 15.63
CA PRO A 695 -101.95 3.30 16.24
C PRO A 695 -102.44 1.92 15.74
N SER A 696 -103.19 1.24 16.63
CA SER A 696 -103.60 -0.18 16.68
C SER A 696 -104.37 -0.78 15.49
N TYR A 697 -104.38 -2.12 15.37
CA TYR A 697 -105.54 -3.02 15.67
C TYR A 697 -105.17 -4.50 15.40
N ASP A 698 -105.81 -5.40 16.18
CA ASP A 698 -105.94 -6.86 16.07
C ASP A 698 -104.97 -7.82 16.80
N ASP A 699 -105.49 -8.30 17.93
CA ASP A 699 -105.47 -9.65 18.51
C ASP A 699 -104.89 -10.78 17.64
N LYS A 700 -103.59 -11.03 17.82
CA LYS A 700 -103.08 -12.39 18.09
C LYS A 700 -101.96 -12.33 19.13
N ALA A 701 -102.34 -12.52 20.37
CA ALA A 701 -101.43 -13.07 21.37
C ALA A 701 -100.77 -14.36 20.83
N SER A 702 -99.51 -14.58 21.24
CA SER A 702 -98.69 -15.79 21.04
C SER A 702 -97.66 -15.80 19.91
N SER A 703 -96.68 -14.90 19.96
CA SER A 703 -95.29 -15.26 19.61
C SER A 703 -94.19 -14.43 20.29
N CYS A 704 -94.56 -13.51 21.20
CA CYS A 704 -93.65 -12.75 22.05
C CYS A 704 -92.80 -13.74 22.90
N GLY A 705 -91.61 -14.07 22.38
CA GLY A 705 -90.71 -15.06 22.97
C GLY A 705 -89.96 -15.96 21.97
N ARG A 706 -90.27 -15.95 20.66
CA ARG A 706 -89.45 -16.68 19.67
C ARG A 706 -88.33 -15.78 19.14
N ASP A 707 -87.09 -16.18 19.38
CA ASP A 707 -85.89 -15.60 18.78
C ASP A 707 -86.04 -15.58 17.24
N ALA A 708 -86.04 -14.39 16.63
CA ALA A 708 -86.22 -14.19 15.19
C ALA A 708 -85.16 -14.96 14.37
N PHE A 709 -83.95 -15.10 14.93
CA PHE A 709 -82.90 -15.92 14.34
C PHE A 709 -83.26 -17.42 14.39
N ALA A 710 -83.86 -17.89 15.50
CA ALA A 710 -84.27 -19.29 15.63
C ALA A 710 -85.38 -19.66 14.64
N VAL A 711 -86.23 -18.71 14.22
CA VAL A 711 -87.22 -18.92 13.15
C VAL A 711 -86.55 -19.11 11.79
N LYS A 712 -85.57 -18.27 11.44
CA LYS A 712 -84.76 -18.47 10.22
C LYS A 712 -83.91 -19.73 10.28
N LEU A 713 -83.43 -20.09 11.47
CA LEU A 713 -82.77 -21.35 11.73
C LEU A 713 -83.73 -22.54 11.59
N ALA A 714 -85.02 -22.45 11.90
CA ALA A 714 -85.94 -23.58 11.72
C ALA A 714 -86.26 -23.88 10.24
N ASN A 715 -86.05 -22.90 9.35
CA ASN A 715 -86.42 -22.97 7.93
C ASN A 715 -85.33 -23.58 7.02
N PHE A 716 -84.28 -24.22 7.55
CA PHE A 716 -83.26 -24.86 6.70
C PHE A 716 -83.61 -26.29 6.30
N ASN A 717 -83.20 -26.69 5.09
CA ASN A 717 -83.44 -28.03 4.54
C ASN A 717 -82.51 -29.09 5.18
N LEU A 718 -83.07 -30.01 5.97
CA LEU A 718 -82.38 -31.12 6.65
C LEU A 718 -81.90 -32.26 5.73
N GLY A 719 -81.65 -32.00 4.44
CA GLY A 719 -81.35 -33.05 3.44
C GLY A 719 -80.48 -32.65 2.25
N SER A 720 -79.84 -31.47 2.25
CA SER A 720 -78.88 -31.12 1.21
C SER A 720 -77.50 -31.75 1.47
N ASP A 721 -76.82 -32.20 0.42
CA ASP A 721 -75.45 -32.73 0.51
C ASP A 721 -74.42 -31.64 0.87
N GLN A 722 -74.76 -30.37 0.67
CA GLN A 722 -73.89 -29.23 0.92
C GLN A 722 -74.44 -28.33 2.04
N TYR A 723 -73.52 -27.78 2.83
CA TYR A 723 -73.80 -26.80 3.86
C TYR A 723 -74.20 -25.45 3.24
N GLN A 724 -75.26 -24.83 3.78
CA GLN A 724 -75.65 -23.47 3.46
C GLN A 724 -75.72 -22.63 4.75
N PRO A 725 -75.01 -21.50 4.84
CA PRO A 725 -75.08 -20.62 5.99
C PRO A 725 -76.45 -19.94 6.07
N VAL A 726 -76.82 -19.46 7.26
CA VAL A 726 -78.11 -18.77 7.46
C VAL A 726 -78.04 -17.38 6.83
N VAL A 727 -78.99 -17.04 5.95
CA VAL A 727 -79.05 -15.69 5.36
C VAL A 727 -79.95 -14.79 6.22
N LEU A 728 -79.46 -13.59 6.56
CA LEU A 728 -80.18 -12.63 7.41
C LEU A 728 -80.41 -11.28 6.70
N ASP A 729 -81.68 -10.92 6.55
CA ASP A 729 -82.15 -9.60 6.13
C ASP A 729 -81.96 -8.54 7.24
N ALA A 730 -82.01 -7.27 6.86
CA ALA A 730 -81.75 -6.12 7.75
C ALA A 730 -82.59 -6.14 9.03
N GLU A 731 -83.89 -6.43 8.95
CA GLU A 731 -84.77 -6.47 10.12
C GLU A 731 -84.34 -7.54 11.13
N THR A 732 -83.95 -8.73 10.65
CA THR A 732 -83.46 -9.79 11.53
C THR A 732 -82.09 -9.51 12.11
N LEU A 733 -81.23 -8.77 11.41
CA LEU A 733 -79.92 -8.35 11.92
C LEU A 733 -80.06 -7.36 13.09
N ARG A 734 -80.97 -6.38 12.99
CA ARG A 734 -81.23 -5.37 14.04
C ARG A 734 -81.86 -5.95 15.30
N MET A 735 -82.52 -7.10 15.20
CA MET A 735 -83.13 -7.78 16.36
C MET A 735 -82.13 -8.60 17.20
N ILE A 736 -80.92 -8.84 16.69
CA ILE A 736 -79.90 -9.61 17.40
C ILE A 736 -79.05 -8.66 18.26
N PRO A 737 -78.87 -8.93 19.56
CA PRO A 737 -78.01 -8.10 20.39
C PRO A 737 -76.55 -8.09 19.87
N PRO A 738 -75.88 -6.92 19.80
CA PRO A 738 -74.50 -6.84 19.34
C PRO A 738 -73.53 -7.68 20.19
N SER A 739 -73.87 -7.92 21.46
CA SER A 739 -73.10 -8.78 22.37
C SER A 739 -73.11 -10.26 21.99
N GLU A 740 -74.06 -10.70 21.16
CA GLU A 740 -74.19 -12.08 20.67
C GLU A 740 -73.56 -12.28 19.29
N ILE A 741 -73.17 -11.20 18.61
CA ILE A 741 -72.59 -11.24 17.27
C ILE A 741 -71.07 -11.24 17.39
N ILE A 742 -70.43 -12.20 16.71
CA ILE A 742 -68.97 -12.29 16.59
C ILE A 742 -68.60 -12.11 15.13
N ILE A 743 -67.77 -11.09 14.88
CA ILE A 743 -67.26 -10.76 13.56
C ILE A 743 -65.79 -11.16 13.50
N LEU A 744 -65.47 -12.11 12.63
CA LEU A 744 -64.09 -12.50 12.38
C LEU A 744 -63.61 -11.89 11.08
N GLU A 745 -62.56 -11.09 11.19
CA GLU A 745 -61.82 -10.51 10.07
C GLU A 745 -60.41 -11.13 10.03
N PRO A 746 -60.28 -12.35 9.46
CA PRO A 746 -59.00 -13.08 9.41
C PRO A 746 -57.97 -12.42 8.48
N GLY A 747 -58.42 -11.53 7.59
CA GLY A 747 -57.62 -10.88 6.56
C GLY A 747 -57.45 -11.76 5.32
N TYR A 748 -56.91 -11.17 4.24
CA TYR A 748 -56.62 -11.89 3.00
C TYR A 748 -55.73 -13.12 3.28
N PRO A 749 -56.04 -14.32 2.72
CA PRO A 749 -57.04 -14.60 1.67
C PRO A 749 -58.43 -15.02 2.17
N LEU A 750 -58.67 -15.02 3.48
CA LEU A 750 -59.91 -15.50 4.08
C LEU A 750 -60.97 -14.40 4.10
N ARG A 751 -62.23 -14.77 3.83
CA ARG A 751 -63.36 -13.83 3.87
C ARG A 751 -63.73 -13.45 5.31
N LYS A 752 -64.37 -12.30 5.46
CA LYS A 752 -65.03 -11.90 6.71
C LYS A 752 -66.16 -12.89 7.03
N GLN A 753 -66.23 -13.34 8.28
CA GLN A 753 -67.23 -14.31 8.74
C GLN A 753 -68.04 -13.72 9.90
N PHE A 754 -69.34 -13.99 9.90
CA PHE A 754 -70.27 -13.55 10.94
C PHE A 754 -70.85 -14.76 11.66
N PHE A 755 -70.79 -14.73 12.98
CA PHE A 755 -71.32 -15.79 13.83
C PHE A 755 -72.30 -15.21 14.84
N LYS A 756 -73.41 -15.92 15.08
CA LYS A 756 -74.27 -15.67 16.24
C LYS A 756 -73.94 -16.67 17.35
N ASN A 757 -73.72 -16.17 18.56
CA ASN A 757 -73.66 -16.97 19.77
C ASN A 757 -75.09 -17.36 20.21
N VAL A 758 -75.50 -18.60 19.94
CA VAL A 758 -76.85 -19.08 20.26
C VAL A 758 -77.03 -19.42 21.74
N LEU A 759 -75.95 -19.45 22.53
CA LEU A 759 -75.99 -19.63 23.97
C LEU A 759 -75.20 -18.51 24.66
N PRO A 760 -75.81 -17.32 24.88
CA PRO A 760 -75.12 -16.14 25.43
C PRO A 760 -74.49 -16.36 26.81
N LYS A 761 -75.01 -17.34 27.58
CA LYS A 761 -74.44 -17.75 28.88
C LYS A 761 -73.01 -18.27 28.77
N ILE A 762 -72.68 -18.88 27.63
CA ILE A 762 -71.32 -19.31 27.31
C ILE A 762 -70.68 -18.11 26.62
N GLY A 763 -69.89 -17.34 27.36
CA GLY A 763 -69.15 -16.23 26.78
C GLY A 763 -68.13 -16.74 25.76
N VAL A 764 -68.04 -16.07 24.62
CA VAL A 764 -67.08 -16.37 23.56
C VAL A 764 -66.32 -15.11 23.20
N THR A 765 -65.02 -15.24 22.95
CA THR A 765 -64.11 -14.16 22.55
C THR A 765 -63.16 -14.64 21.46
N PHE A 766 -62.45 -13.73 20.79
CA PHE A 766 -61.43 -14.08 19.82
C PHE A 766 -60.15 -13.29 20.06
N CYS A 767 -59.00 -13.87 19.69
CA CYS A 767 -57.70 -13.23 19.83
C CYS A 767 -57.54 -12.11 18.79
N LYS A 768 -57.06 -10.93 19.22
CA LYS A 768 -56.83 -9.80 18.30
C LYS A 768 -55.73 -10.09 17.27
N SER A 769 -54.72 -10.89 17.63
CA SER A 769 -53.55 -11.20 16.79
C SER A 769 -53.80 -12.39 15.85
N CYS A 770 -54.17 -13.56 16.38
CA CYS A 770 -54.36 -14.77 15.56
C CYS A 770 -55.78 -14.93 15.00
N LYS A 771 -56.75 -14.12 15.45
CA LYS A 771 -58.17 -14.15 15.04
C LYS A 771 -58.88 -15.49 15.28
N LYS A 772 -58.28 -16.40 16.07
CA LYS A 772 -58.91 -17.65 16.51
C LYS A 772 -59.88 -17.38 17.66
N VAL A 773 -60.93 -18.19 17.75
CA VAL A 773 -62.04 -18.04 18.70
C VAL A 773 -61.86 -18.96 19.91
N ASN A 774 -62.25 -18.50 21.10
CA ASN A 774 -62.12 -19.18 22.37
C ASN A 774 -63.30 -18.88 23.30
N HIS A 775 -63.50 -19.73 24.30
CA HIS A 775 -64.36 -19.37 25.44
C HIS A 775 -63.84 -18.10 26.12
N LYS A 776 -64.75 -17.24 26.56
CA LYS A 776 -64.46 -16.10 27.42
C LYS A 776 -64.14 -16.65 28.81
N THR A 777 -62.88 -16.92 29.07
CA THR A 777 -62.44 -17.21 30.44
C THR A 777 -62.59 -15.92 31.26
N SER A 778 -63.21 -16.03 32.44
CA SER A 778 -63.05 -14.99 33.46
C SER A 778 -61.55 -14.88 33.72
N THR A 779 -60.96 -13.76 33.31
CA THR A 779 -59.56 -13.40 33.57
C THR A 779 -59.14 -13.80 34.99
N PHE A 780 -58.08 -14.60 35.08
CA PHE A 780 -57.10 -14.39 36.15
C PHE A 780 -56.32 -13.12 35.83
#